data_AF-A0A9W8GF68-F1
#
_entry.id   AF-A0A9W8GF68-F1
#
_cell.length_a   1.000
_cell.length_b   1.000
_cell.length_c   1.000
_cell.angle_alpha   90.00
_cell.angle_beta   90.00
_cell.angle_gamma   90.00
#
_symmetry.space_group_name_H-M   'P 1'
#
loop_
_entity.id
_entity.type
_entity.pdbx_description
1 polymer ?
#
loop_
_entity_poly.entity_id
_entity_poly.type
_entity_poly.pdbx_seq_one_letter_code
_entity_poly.pdbx_strand_id
1 'polypeptide(L)'
;MLIPKIKASLDALQPALRKAIALLPASFYSDQQQAVNSSSSSSGTWANVSSSSEALGLLNSGLAVAVVDSAATAAEIDCEQSRIALRYPNSVAADYAENIASALDKGIKCAGTVILELSPEQINEATQKSADGHSPLSKLAKAAASKYLGADGPVRIAVEIATTSTGTWTLELLAQVAEAGADAIVSADLLALKSDSAQKLPLVDAFIAANCLISDRPDGLFTTVVVDEQRVCLGVAYSSSASIAAALESGEGVYWSRRRGLWRKGLTSGATQTLLGITVDCDSDVLHFRVRQNGTGFCHHNTHTCFGPAVGISRLAQVVAERREQAPEGSYTKRLFEDAQLLRAKLLEEATELADAKDKDDVVFEAADLLYFAMVKCAAHGVTLTDIERSLDSKHKKIVRRPGNAKPRFAKEAAAASQKESNASTATVRTSILSADIRPAQPGENIRMRVYKANELTPEEHDALLQRPIIDSEEIMKRVRPIVDAVRVNGDTAVLEFTEKFDHVKIDNVVLRAPFNVPELPENVRAAIDQAYANVRTFHEAQLGNDICVETMPGVKCSRFSRAIERVGLYVPGGTAVLPSSALMLGVPAQVAGCREIVIATPPRADGTIVPEVLYVAHKVGATAIVKAGGAQAIAAMAYGTKTVPKVDKICGPGN
;
A
#
# COMPACT_ATOMS: atom_id res chain seq x y z
N MET A 1 25.24 3.30 15.74
CA MET A 1 25.71 2.77 14.44
C MET A 1 27.13 3.20 14.13
N LEU A 2 27.88 2.38 13.39
CA LEU A 2 29.17 2.76 12.80
C LEU A 2 28.97 3.65 11.56
N ILE A 3 29.67 4.78 11.50
CA ILE A 3 29.65 5.69 10.36
C ILE A 3 31.08 5.96 9.84
N PRO A 4 31.58 5.22 8.82
CA PRO A 4 32.97 5.32 8.35
C PRO A 4 33.25 6.58 7.51
N LYS A 5 34.19 7.46 7.92
CA LYS A 5 34.53 8.80 7.34
C LYS A 5 35.78 8.78 6.48
N ILE A 6 35.66 9.02 5.19
CA ILE A 6 36.80 9.12 4.26
C ILE A 6 37.32 10.57 4.24
N LYS A 7 38.54 10.81 4.76
CA LYS A 7 39.13 12.16 4.87
C LYS A 7 39.99 12.58 3.66
N ALA A 8 40.62 11.64 2.97
CA ALA A 8 41.55 11.89 1.86
C ALA A 8 41.01 11.39 0.50
N SER A 9 41.77 11.58 -0.59
CA SER A 9 41.43 11.02 -1.90
C SER A 9 41.08 9.54 -1.77
N LEU A 10 39.98 9.14 -2.42
CA LEU A 10 39.50 7.77 -2.53
C LEU A 10 40.58 6.77 -2.97
N ASP A 11 41.65 7.25 -3.59
CA ASP A 11 42.79 6.45 -4.09
C ASP A 11 43.75 5.99 -2.99
N ALA A 12 43.70 6.57 -1.79
CA ALA A 12 44.56 6.19 -0.66
C ALA A 12 44.06 4.95 0.11
N LEU A 13 42.78 4.61 -0.02
CA LEU A 13 42.18 3.42 0.61
C LEU A 13 42.35 2.20 -0.29
N GLN A 14 42.63 1.04 0.33
CA GLN A 14 42.61 -0.23 -0.40
C GLN A 14 41.25 -0.44 -1.08
N PRO A 15 41.19 -0.79 -2.39
CA PRO A 15 39.93 -0.95 -3.11
C PRO A 15 38.92 -1.90 -2.45
N ALA A 16 39.42 -2.97 -1.83
CA ALA A 16 38.60 -3.94 -1.11
C ALA A 16 37.95 -3.34 0.14
N LEU A 17 38.71 -2.56 0.94
CA LEU A 17 38.17 -1.86 2.12
C LEU A 17 37.13 -0.82 1.72
N ARG A 18 37.40 -0.06 0.66
CA ARG A 18 36.44 0.91 0.09
C ARG A 18 35.13 0.23 -0.30
N LYS A 19 35.19 -0.92 -0.98
CA LYS A 19 34.01 -1.71 -1.37
C LYS A 19 33.24 -2.20 -0.15
N ALA A 20 33.93 -2.71 0.87
CA ALA A 20 33.30 -3.19 2.10
C ALA A 20 32.61 -2.06 2.90
N ILE A 21 33.25 -0.91 3.04
CA ILE A 21 32.66 0.27 3.69
C ILE A 21 31.39 0.70 2.97
N ALA A 22 31.36 0.69 1.63
CA ALA A 22 30.19 1.06 0.83
C ALA A 22 28.98 0.12 1.01
N LEU A 23 29.16 -1.05 1.65
CA LEU A 23 28.09 -1.99 1.97
C LEU A 23 27.47 -1.74 3.36
N LEU A 24 27.88 -0.70 4.09
CA LEU A 24 27.32 -0.34 5.39
C LEU A 24 26.36 0.88 5.28
N PRO A 25 25.37 1.02 6.18
CA PRO A 25 24.20 1.89 6.01
C PRO A 25 24.49 3.38 5.94
N ALA A 26 25.70 3.78 6.31
CA ALA A 26 26.10 5.17 6.46
C ALA A 26 27.57 5.34 6.07
N SER A 27 27.97 4.72 4.95
CA SER A 27 29.29 4.97 4.37
C SER A 27 29.43 6.44 3.98
N PHE A 28 30.43 7.15 4.47
CA PHE A 28 30.65 8.55 4.11
C PHE A 28 31.49 8.68 2.83
N TYR A 29 31.19 9.73 2.05
CA TYR A 29 32.05 10.24 0.98
C TYR A 29 32.55 11.65 1.37
N SER A 30 33.69 12.07 0.81
CA SER A 30 34.75 12.90 1.43
C SER A 30 34.42 14.36 1.84
N ASP A 31 35.28 14.90 2.72
CA ASP A 31 35.37 16.32 3.10
C ASP A 31 35.89 17.25 1.97
N GLN A 32 36.31 16.71 0.82
CA GLN A 32 36.75 17.46 -0.36
C GLN A 32 36.19 16.84 -1.64
N GLN A 33 35.23 17.52 -2.27
CA GLN A 33 34.86 17.46 -3.69
C GLN A 33 34.75 16.07 -4.38
N GLN A 34 33.52 15.56 -4.57
CA GLN A 34 33.18 15.01 -5.90
C GLN A 34 32.68 16.18 -6.77
N ALA A 35 33.62 17.01 -7.21
CA ALA A 35 33.37 17.95 -8.28
C ALA A 35 33.22 17.15 -9.60
N VAL A 36 32.21 17.54 -10.40
CA VAL A 36 32.09 17.27 -11.85
C VAL A 36 31.76 15.84 -12.27
N ASN A 37 30.53 15.67 -12.79
CA ASN A 37 30.07 14.61 -13.70
C ASN A 37 31.16 13.63 -14.20
N SER A 38 31.08 12.38 -13.77
CA SER A 38 31.43 11.24 -14.63
C SER A 38 30.60 10.01 -14.24
N SER A 39 29.68 9.66 -15.15
CA SER A 39 29.01 8.37 -15.34
C SER A 39 28.97 7.36 -14.17
N SER A 40 27.77 7.20 -13.62
CA SER A 40 27.25 6.07 -12.79
C SER A 40 27.49 6.09 -11.27
N SER A 41 26.50 6.68 -10.58
CA SER A 41 25.97 6.38 -9.23
C SER A 41 26.91 6.14 -8.05
N SER A 42 27.34 7.21 -7.39
CA SER A 42 27.22 7.35 -5.92
C SER A 42 27.50 8.80 -5.55
N SER A 43 26.46 9.64 -5.55
CA SER A 43 26.54 10.94 -4.90
C SER A 43 26.75 10.71 -3.39
N GLY A 44 27.65 11.46 -2.79
CA GLY A 44 28.06 11.25 -1.40
C GLY A 44 26.92 11.26 -0.38
N THR A 45 27.10 10.54 0.72
CA THR A 45 26.09 10.43 1.80
C THR A 45 26.00 11.71 2.63
N TRP A 46 27.10 12.45 2.78
CA TRP A 46 27.12 13.71 3.49
C TRP A 46 28.29 14.59 3.02
N ALA A 47 28.25 15.89 3.30
CA ALA A 47 29.36 16.80 3.03
C ALA A 47 29.29 18.00 3.98
N ASN A 48 30.45 18.52 4.39
CA ASN A 48 30.52 19.79 5.09
C ASN A 48 30.17 20.92 4.12
N VAL A 49 29.39 21.88 4.58
CA VAL A 49 28.96 23.03 3.78
C VAL A 49 29.23 24.31 4.54
N SER A 50 29.70 25.32 3.81
CA SER A 50 30.08 26.63 4.35
C SER A 50 28.98 27.69 4.17
N SER A 51 27.96 27.40 3.35
CA SER A 51 26.84 28.32 3.09
C SER A 51 25.54 27.59 2.72
N SER A 52 24.41 28.26 2.92
CA SER A 52 23.07 27.78 2.55
C SER A 52 22.93 27.48 1.05
N SER A 53 23.55 28.30 0.19
CA SER A 53 23.55 28.11 -1.27
C SER A 53 24.35 26.88 -1.70
N GLU A 54 25.49 26.62 -1.07
CA GLU A 54 26.31 25.43 -1.31
C GLU A 54 25.54 24.17 -0.89
N ALA A 55 24.91 24.21 0.29
CA ALA A 55 24.07 23.12 0.79
C ALA A 55 22.94 22.77 -0.20
N LEU A 56 22.17 23.77 -0.65
CA LEU A 56 21.11 23.58 -1.64
C LEU A 56 21.62 23.01 -2.95
N GLY A 57 22.78 23.48 -3.44
CA GLY A 57 23.41 22.99 -4.66
C GLY A 57 23.76 21.50 -4.57
N LEU A 58 24.43 21.10 -3.49
CA LEU A 58 24.86 19.71 -3.27
C LEU A 58 23.67 18.79 -2.97
N LEU A 59 22.71 19.23 -2.17
CA LEU A 59 21.50 18.44 -1.89
C LEU A 59 20.67 18.19 -3.15
N ASN A 60 20.60 19.15 -4.09
CA ASN A 60 19.93 18.96 -5.38
C ASN A 60 20.74 18.11 -6.38
N SER A 61 22.06 18.03 -6.23
CA SER A 61 22.93 17.16 -7.05
C SER A 61 22.99 15.72 -6.53
N GLY A 62 22.35 15.43 -5.39
CA GLY A 62 22.16 14.08 -4.87
C GLY A 62 22.86 13.80 -3.53
N LEU A 63 23.43 14.82 -2.87
CA LEU A 63 23.94 14.68 -1.50
C LEU A 63 22.80 14.26 -0.55
N ALA A 64 23.04 13.27 0.31
CA ALA A 64 22.01 12.84 1.26
C ALA A 64 21.91 13.79 2.47
N VAL A 65 23.02 14.18 3.10
CA VAL A 65 23.04 15.05 4.30
C VAL A 65 24.04 16.20 4.16
N ALA A 66 23.62 17.45 4.37
CA ALA A 66 24.52 18.60 4.47
C ALA A 66 24.93 18.81 5.94
N VAL A 67 26.23 18.92 6.22
CA VAL A 67 26.76 19.13 7.57
C VAL A 67 27.16 20.58 7.73
N VAL A 68 26.53 21.26 8.69
CA VAL A 68 26.72 22.67 8.97
C VAL A 68 27.34 22.80 10.36
N ASP A 69 28.41 23.57 10.48
CA ASP A 69 28.98 23.86 11.79
C ASP A 69 28.03 24.77 12.60
N SER A 70 27.91 24.53 13.90
CA SER A 70 26.94 25.19 14.78
C SER A 70 27.12 26.72 14.88
N ALA A 71 28.25 27.26 14.41
CA ALA A 71 28.51 28.69 14.34
C ALA A 71 27.88 29.37 13.10
N ALA A 72 27.45 28.59 12.09
CA ALA A 72 26.79 29.09 10.90
C ALA A 72 25.25 29.02 11.03
N THR A 73 24.54 30.00 10.47
CA THR A 73 23.07 30.08 10.53
C THR A 73 22.40 29.04 9.62
N ALA A 74 22.15 27.84 10.15
CA ALA A 74 21.41 26.77 9.47
C ALA A 74 19.92 27.10 9.17
N ALA A 75 19.41 28.22 9.67
CA ALA A 75 18.00 28.63 9.56
C ALA A 75 17.53 28.97 8.12
N GLU A 76 18.45 29.02 7.15
CA GLU A 76 18.15 29.43 5.76
C GLU A 76 18.01 28.26 4.76
N ILE A 77 18.24 27.01 5.19
CA ILE A 77 18.14 25.84 4.31
C ILE A 77 16.75 25.23 4.42
N ASP A 78 15.87 25.57 3.48
CA ASP A 78 14.49 25.05 3.39
C ASP A 78 14.47 23.63 2.77
N CYS A 79 14.74 22.59 3.57
CA CYS A 79 14.66 21.19 3.15
C CYS A 79 14.23 20.23 4.28
N GLU A 80 14.01 18.96 3.94
CA GLU A 80 13.75 17.89 4.92
C GLU A 80 14.86 17.83 5.97
N GLN A 81 14.46 17.76 7.24
CA GLN A 81 15.38 17.97 8.35
C GLN A 81 16.39 16.83 8.47
N SER A 82 15.97 15.62 8.12
CA SER A 82 16.83 14.43 8.02
C SER A 82 18.06 14.63 7.12
N ARG A 83 18.05 15.66 6.28
CA ARG A 83 19.10 15.99 5.33
C ARG A 83 20.04 17.09 5.81
N ILE A 84 19.90 17.53 7.06
CA ILE A 84 20.79 18.50 7.70
C ILE A 84 21.37 17.86 8.97
N ALA A 85 22.70 17.93 9.09
CA ALA A 85 23.42 17.61 10.32
C ALA A 85 24.08 18.86 10.88
N LEU A 86 24.02 19.06 12.20
CA LEU A 86 24.69 20.16 12.88
C LEU A 86 25.91 19.64 13.64
N ARG A 87 27.09 20.16 13.33
CA ARG A 87 28.33 19.81 14.02
C ARG A 87 28.66 20.82 15.12
N TYR A 88 28.89 20.35 16.33
CA TYR A 88 29.34 21.13 17.47
C TYR A 88 30.82 20.85 17.75
N PRO A 89 31.72 21.85 17.61
CA PRO A 89 33.14 21.67 17.83
C PRO A 89 33.47 21.46 19.32
N ASN A 90 34.61 20.82 19.58
CA ASN A 90 35.07 20.41 20.91
C ASN A 90 35.15 21.57 21.93
N SER A 91 35.50 22.79 21.50
CA SER A 91 35.55 23.97 22.38
C SER A 91 34.19 24.37 22.98
N VAL A 92 33.09 23.85 22.42
CA VAL A 92 31.72 24.05 22.90
C VAL A 92 31.22 22.79 23.60
N ALA A 93 31.63 21.59 23.22
CA ALA A 93 31.07 20.35 23.77
C ALA A 93 31.41 20.07 25.25
N ALA A 94 32.55 20.59 25.75
CA ALA A 94 33.01 20.38 27.13
C ALA A 94 32.13 21.02 28.22
N ASP A 95 31.50 22.17 27.93
CA ASP A 95 30.62 22.88 28.89
C ASP A 95 29.17 22.37 28.89
N TYR A 96 28.84 21.36 28.06
CA TYR A 96 27.46 21.08 27.66
C TYR A 96 26.85 19.78 28.21
N ALA A 97 27.56 18.94 28.97
CA ALA A 97 26.95 17.75 29.57
C ALA A 97 25.70 18.08 30.43
N GLU A 98 25.68 19.25 31.08
CA GLU A 98 24.49 19.80 31.77
C GLU A 98 23.63 20.75 30.89
N ASN A 99 24.17 21.25 29.77
CA ASN A 99 23.58 22.30 28.92
C ASN A 99 23.10 21.81 27.53
N ILE A 100 23.16 20.52 27.24
CA ILE A 100 22.71 19.93 25.97
C ILE A 100 21.22 20.23 25.67
N ALA A 101 20.38 20.38 26.71
CA ALA A 101 19.00 20.84 26.54
C ALA A 101 18.91 22.24 25.91
N SER A 102 19.87 23.13 26.22
CA SER A 102 19.99 24.46 25.61
C SER A 102 20.35 24.41 24.13
N ALA A 103 21.07 23.40 23.62
CA ALA A 103 21.33 23.29 22.18
C ALA A 103 20.03 22.97 21.42
N LEU A 104 19.21 22.08 21.99
CA LEU A 104 17.87 21.78 21.47
C LEU A 104 16.90 22.97 21.64
N ASP A 105 17.08 23.82 22.66
CA ASP A 105 16.23 25.00 22.93
C ASP A 105 16.71 26.28 22.21
N LYS A 106 17.98 26.39 21.80
CA LYS A 106 18.57 27.50 21.01
C LYS A 106 18.14 27.51 19.53
N GLY A 107 17.11 26.74 19.16
CA GLY A 107 16.47 26.87 17.85
C GLY A 107 16.98 25.89 16.79
N ILE A 108 17.40 24.68 17.16
CA ILE A 108 17.48 23.58 16.19
C ILE A 108 16.04 23.21 15.83
N LYS A 109 15.48 23.90 14.83
CA LYS A 109 14.17 23.58 14.25
C LYS A 109 14.26 22.75 12.98
N CYS A 110 15.47 22.43 12.48
CA CYS A 110 15.68 21.97 11.10
C CYS A 110 16.73 20.85 10.89
N ALA A 111 17.26 20.16 11.91
CA ALA A 111 18.31 19.15 11.72
C ALA A 111 17.95 17.79 12.29
N GLY A 112 18.12 16.73 11.48
CA GLY A 112 17.86 15.34 11.85
C GLY A 112 19.06 14.63 12.47
N THR A 113 20.26 15.23 12.46
CA THR A 113 21.43 14.70 13.16
C THR A 113 22.21 15.81 13.86
N VAL A 114 22.69 15.55 15.07
CA VAL A 114 23.63 16.40 15.80
C VAL A 114 24.93 15.63 15.97
N ILE A 115 26.03 16.23 15.52
CA ILE A 115 27.39 15.67 15.58
C ILE A 115 28.15 16.39 16.70
N LEU A 116 28.64 15.62 17.66
CA LEU A 116 29.48 16.10 18.77
C LEU A 116 30.94 15.75 18.50
N GLU A 117 31.81 16.74 18.46
CA GLU A 117 33.26 16.50 18.44
C GLU A 117 33.80 16.40 19.87
N LEU A 118 34.30 15.23 20.26
CA LEU A 118 34.79 14.94 21.61
C LEU A 118 36.19 14.33 21.57
N SER A 119 36.97 14.47 22.64
CA SER A 119 38.17 13.67 22.89
C SER A 119 37.79 12.28 23.44
N PRO A 120 38.67 11.27 23.34
CA PRO A 120 38.43 9.96 23.94
C PRO A 120 38.10 10.01 25.45
N GLU A 121 38.74 10.91 26.20
CA GLU A 121 38.49 11.13 27.62
C GLU A 121 37.07 11.68 27.85
N GLN A 122 36.67 12.69 27.06
CA GLN A 122 35.32 13.25 27.12
C GLN A 122 34.25 12.23 26.72
N ILE A 123 34.52 11.34 25.77
CA ILE A 123 33.61 10.25 25.42
C ILE A 123 33.42 9.33 26.63
N ASN A 124 34.51 8.91 27.29
CA ASN A 124 34.43 8.07 28.50
C ASN A 124 33.62 8.76 29.61
N GLU A 125 33.82 10.05 29.84
CA GLU A 125 33.04 10.80 30.83
C GLU A 125 31.55 10.89 30.44
N ALA A 126 31.27 11.15 29.16
CA ALA A 126 29.90 11.29 28.66
C ALA A 126 29.12 9.96 28.62
N THR A 127 29.81 8.81 28.59
CA THR A 127 29.20 7.47 28.59
C THR A 127 29.13 6.84 29.99
N GLN A 128 29.80 7.39 31.00
CA GLN A 128 29.69 6.92 32.38
C GLN A 128 28.28 7.11 32.93
N LYS A 129 27.68 6.01 33.43
CA LYS A 129 26.34 6.00 34.01
C LYS A 129 26.35 6.59 35.42
N SER A 130 25.38 7.46 35.70
CA SER A 130 25.17 7.99 37.06
C SER A 130 24.33 7.02 37.91
N ALA A 131 24.02 7.38 39.16
CA ALA A 131 23.24 6.53 40.08
C ALA A 131 21.83 6.19 39.57
N ASP A 132 21.29 6.98 38.63
CA ASP A 132 20.01 6.74 37.96
C ASP A 132 20.10 5.75 36.77
N GLY A 133 21.28 5.15 36.53
CA GLY A 133 21.52 4.20 35.45
C GLY A 133 21.71 4.82 34.06
N HIS A 134 21.67 6.16 33.94
CA HIS A 134 21.80 6.87 32.67
C HIS A 134 23.09 7.70 32.64
N SER A 135 23.78 7.69 31.50
CA SER A 135 24.92 8.56 31.20
C SER A 135 24.47 9.90 30.60
N PRO A 136 25.30 10.97 30.66
CA PRO A 136 25.01 12.23 29.97
C PRO A 136 24.63 12.04 28.49
N LEU A 137 25.38 11.20 27.76
CA LEU A 137 25.12 10.92 26.35
C LEU A 137 23.79 10.18 26.15
N SER A 138 23.44 9.24 27.04
CA SER A 138 22.15 8.53 26.96
C SER A 138 20.95 9.44 27.27
N LYS A 139 21.10 10.39 28.19
CA LYS A 139 20.08 11.40 28.48
C LYS A 139 19.86 12.29 27.26
N LEU A 140 20.94 12.70 26.59
CA LEU A 140 20.88 13.44 25.34
C LEU A 140 20.20 12.64 24.22
N ALA A 141 20.66 11.42 23.96
CA ALA A 141 20.09 10.58 22.92
C ALA A 141 18.58 10.33 23.14
N LYS A 142 18.17 10.08 24.39
CA LYS A 142 16.76 9.93 24.76
C LYS A 142 15.96 11.22 24.60
N ALA A 143 16.53 12.36 24.98
CA ALA A 143 15.88 13.66 24.77
C ALA A 143 15.71 13.96 23.27
N ALA A 144 16.73 13.70 22.46
CA ALA A 144 16.71 13.83 21.00
C ALA A 144 15.69 12.87 20.35
N ALA A 145 15.58 11.64 20.86
CA ALA A 145 14.57 10.67 20.44
C ALA A 145 13.13 11.12 20.75
N SER A 146 12.92 11.85 21.85
CA SER A 146 11.60 12.37 22.24
C SER A 146 11.20 13.67 21.54
N LYS A 147 12.17 14.48 21.08
CA LYS A 147 11.92 15.73 20.36
C LYS A 147 11.76 15.43 18.86
N TYR A 148 10.51 15.33 18.42
CA TYR A 148 10.17 15.28 16.99
C TYR A 148 10.35 16.67 16.37
N LEU A 149 11.28 16.81 15.43
CA LEU A 149 11.36 17.98 14.58
C LEU A 149 10.84 17.60 13.17
N GLY A 150 9.52 17.53 13.02
CA GLY A 150 8.86 17.30 11.73
C GLY A 150 8.44 15.86 11.42
N ALA A 151 8.15 15.59 10.14
CA ALA A 151 7.61 14.32 9.63
C ALA A 151 8.66 13.19 9.47
N ASP A 152 9.95 13.50 9.70
CA ASP A 152 11.09 12.66 9.30
C ASP A 152 11.69 11.79 10.43
N GLY A 153 11.02 11.72 11.58
CA GLY A 153 11.44 10.91 12.73
C GLY A 153 12.30 11.65 13.78
N PRO A 154 12.82 10.93 14.78
CA PRO A 154 13.61 11.51 15.87
C PRO A 154 14.99 12.02 15.43
N VAL A 155 15.51 13.00 16.16
CA VAL A 155 16.87 13.52 15.97
C VAL A 155 17.89 12.47 16.40
N ARG A 156 18.92 12.22 15.58
CA ARG A 156 20.03 11.32 15.89
C ARG A 156 21.21 12.06 16.50
N ILE A 157 21.91 11.39 17.41
CA ILE A 157 23.15 11.89 18.01
C ILE A 157 24.31 11.08 17.48
N ALA A 158 25.31 11.76 16.92
CA ALA A 158 26.54 11.15 16.44
C ALA A 158 27.75 11.78 17.14
N VAL A 159 28.79 10.99 17.35
CA VAL A 159 30.02 11.40 18.02
C VAL A 159 31.19 11.21 17.06
N GLU A 160 32.01 12.24 16.89
CA GLU A 160 33.26 12.22 16.13
C GLU A 160 34.42 12.53 17.08
N ILE A 161 35.55 11.82 16.95
CA ILE A 161 36.77 12.18 17.69
C ILE A 161 37.40 13.41 17.06
N ALA A 162 37.56 14.48 17.85
CA ALA A 162 38.12 15.75 17.40
C ALA A 162 39.54 15.56 16.82
N THR A 163 39.83 16.18 15.68
CA THR A 163 41.13 16.05 14.98
C THR A 163 42.33 16.54 15.79
N THR A 164 42.09 17.41 16.77
CA THR A 164 43.11 17.99 17.65
C THR A 164 43.35 17.18 18.93
N SER A 165 42.65 16.05 19.12
CA SER A 165 42.75 15.25 20.34
C SER A 165 43.91 14.24 20.31
N THR A 166 44.47 13.95 21.49
CA THR A 166 45.49 12.91 21.66
C THR A 166 44.81 11.58 21.94
N GLY A 167 44.45 10.81 20.90
CA GLY A 167 43.91 9.46 21.05
C GLY A 167 43.03 9.04 19.86
N THR A 168 42.46 7.83 19.91
CA THR A 168 41.71 7.25 18.79
C THR A 168 40.57 6.36 19.28
N TRP A 169 39.72 5.91 18.35
CA TRP A 169 38.65 4.96 18.61
C TRP A 169 39.20 3.61 19.07
N THR A 170 38.59 3.03 20.10
CA THR A 170 38.74 1.62 20.49
C THR A 170 37.40 0.90 20.36
N LEU A 171 37.40 -0.44 20.37
CA LEU A 171 36.16 -1.22 20.33
C LEU A 171 35.30 -0.94 21.57
N GLU A 172 35.92 -0.73 22.74
CA GLU A 172 35.23 -0.38 23.97
C GLU A 172 34.54 0.97 23.87
N LEU A 173 35.21 2.00 23.34
CA LEU A 173 34.61 3.32 23.13
C LEU A 173 33.44 3.25 22.15
N LEU A 174 33.55 2.47 21.07
CA LEU A 174 32.46 2.26 20.12
C LEU A 174 31.24 1.61 20.78
N ALA A 175 31.46 0.58 21.60
CA ALA A 175 30.40 -0.09 22.34
C ALA A 175 29.72 0.86 23.35
N GLN A 176 30.51 1.64 24.10
CA GLN A 176 29.97 2.61 25.06
C GLN A 176 29.09 3.69 24.39
N VAL A 177 29.50 4.21 23.23
CA VAL A 177 28.71 5.19 22.45
C VAL A 177 27.42 4.55 21.95
N ALA A 178 27.47 3.31 21.46
CA ALA A 178 26.29 2.58 21.00
C ALA A 178 25.32 2.28 22.14
N GLU A 179 25.81 1.84 23.31
CA GLU A 179 24.99 1.61 24.51
C GLU A 179 24.32 2.89 25.03
N ALA A 180 24.94 4.05 24.80
CA ALA A 180 24.36 5.34 25.10
C ALA A 180 23.29 5.79 24.07
N GLY A 181 22.99 4.99 23.04
CA GLY A 181 22.01 5.32 22.01
C GLY A 181 22.49 6.33 20.98
N ALA A 182 23.82 6.48 20.81
CA ALA A 182 24.44 7.38 19.85
C ALA A 182 25.21 6.62 18.75
N ASP A 183 25.53 7.32 17.68
CA ASP A 183 26.30 6.82 16.55
C ASP A 183 27.76 7.25 16.62
N ALA A 184 28.67 6.43 16.08
CA ALA A 184 30.10 6.72 16.07
C ALA A 184 30.59 7.04 14.65
N ILE A 185 31.15 8.23 14.46
CA ILE A 185 31.82 8.67 13.24
C ILE A 185 33.31 8.30 13.35
N VAL A 186 33.74 7.32 12.55
CA VAL A 186 35.09 6.75 12.61
C VAL A 186 35.79 6.97 11.28
N SER A 187 37.00 7.53 11.29
CA SER A 187 37.74 7.70 10.03
C SER A 187 38.05 6.34 9.38
N ALA A 188 37.79 6.24 8.07
CA ALA A 188 38.04 5.03 7.27
C ALA A 188 39.51 4.60 7.29
N ASP A 189 40.45 5.53 7.49
CA ASP A 189 41.87 5.24 7.60
C ASP A 189 42.22 4.43 8.85
N LEU A 190 41.37 4.50 9.88
CA LEU A 190 41.46 3.74 11.13
C LEU A 190 40.82 2.35 11.03
N LEU A 191 40.18 2.01 9.90
CA LEU A 191 39.52 0.73 9.68
C LEU A 191 40.36 -0.18 8.78
N ALA A 192 40.25 -1.49 8.99
CA ALA A 192 40.89 -2.50 8.16
C ALA A 192 39.97 -3.71 7.96
N LEU A 193 40.10 -4.43 6.85
CA LEU A 193 39.31 -5.66 6.61
C LEU A 193 39.71 -6.80 7.56
N LYS A 194 40.99 -6.84 7.94
CA LYS A 194 41.58 -7.83 8.85
C LYS A 194 42.47 -7.11 9.86
N SER A 195 42.69 -7.73 11.01
CA SER A 195 43.58 -7.25 12.06
C SER A 195 45.04 -7.31 11.59
N ASP A 196 45.48 -6.34 10.78
CA ASP A 196 46.82 -6.34 10.17
C ASP A 196 47.81 -5.40 10.90
N SER A 197 47.34 -4.56 11.82
CA SER A 197 48.21 -3.75 12.67
C SER A 197 47.56 -3.36 14.00
N ALA A 198 48.38 -3.12 15.03
CA ALA A 198 47.93 -2.70 16.38
C ALA A 198 47.25 -1.31 16.41
N GLN A 199 47.17 -0.60 15.29
CA GLN A 199 46.65 0.77 15.21
C GLN A 199 45.30 0.90 14.49
N LYS A 200 44.83 -0.14 13.78
CA LYS A 200 43.56 -0.10 13.04
C LYS A 200 42.54 -1.05 13.64
N LEU A 201 41.28 -0.61 13.66
CA LEU A 201 40.16 -1.41 14.09
C LEU A 201 39.71 -2.35 12.95
N PRO A 202 39.52 -3.65 13.22
CA PRO A 202 38.88 -4.54 12.26
C PRO A 202 37.45 -4.05 11.97
N LEU A 203 37.10 -3.92 10.70
CA LEU A 203 35.84 -3.31 10.26
C LEU A 203 34.61 -4.01 10.85
N VAL A 204 34.65 -5.34 10.93
CA VAL A 204 33.54 -6.15 11.43
C VAL A 204 33.38 -6.00 12.93
N ASP A 205 34.49 -6.00 13.67
CA ASP A 205 34.46 -5.82 15.12
C ASP A 205 34.02 -4.41 15.48
N ALA A 206 34.49 -3.40 14.74
CA ALA A 206 34.03 -2.03 14.86
C ALA A 206 32.53 -1.90 14.51
N PHE A 207 32.06 -2.60 13.49
CA PHE A 207 30.64 -2.64 13.11
C PHE A 207 29.79 -3.28 14.20
N ILE A 208 30.22 -4.40 14.77
CA ILE A 208 29.50 -5.09 15.86
C ILE A 208 29.46 -4.19 17.11
N ALA A 209 30.61 -3.65 17.52
CA ALA A 209 30.71 -2.80 18.70
C ALA A 209 29.86 -1.52 18.56
N ALA A 210 29.99 -0.79 17.45
CA ALA A 210 29.30 0.49 17.25
C ALA A 210 27.79 0.35 16.96
N ASN A 211 27.28 -0.87 16.76
CA ASN A 211 25.85 -1.14 16.70
C ASN A 211 25.33 -1.83 17.97
N CYS A 212 26.19 -2.15 18.95
CA CYS A 212 25.82 -2.99 20.10
C CYS A 212 25.09 -4.28 19.64
N LEU A 213 25.63 -4.94 18.62
CA LEU A 213 24.96 -6.09 18.01
C LEU A 213 24.97 -7.27 19.00
N ILE A 214 23.80 -7.68 19.46
CA ILE A 214 23.61 -8.73 20.46
C ILE A 214 22.83 -9.87 19.83
N SER A 215 23.21 -11.12 20.10
CA SER A 215 22.42 -12.27 19.68
C SER A 215 21.44 -12.64 20.80
N ASP A 216 20.15 -12.77 20.45
CA ASP A 216 19.11 -13.35 21.31
C ASP A 216 19.20 -14.89 21.39
N ARG A 217 20.14 -15.49 20.64
CA ARG A 217 20.27 -16.94 20.50
C ARG A 217 21.33 -17.52 21.43
N PRO A 218 21.10 -18.73 21.98
CA PRO A 218 22.10 -19.44 22.79
C PRO A 218 23.40 -19.80 22.04
N ASP A 219 23.35 -19.88 20.71
CA ASP A 219 24.51 -20.21 19.86
C ASP A 219 25.34 -18.99 19.45
N GLY A 220 24.94 -17.77 19.88
CA GLY A 220 25.65 -16.52 19.58
C GLY A 220 25.58 -16.09 18.11
N LEU A 221 24.74 -16.73 17.28
CA LEU A 221 24.54 -16.34 15.90
C LEU A 221 23.53 -15.20 15.80
N PHE A 222 23.76 -14.25 14.90
CA PHE A 222 22.80 -13.19 14.62
C PHE A 222 21.76 -13.71 13.63
N THR A 223 20.49 -13.44 13.89
CA THR A 223 19.44 -13.70 12.92
C THR A 223 19.63 -12.73 11.75
N THR A 224 19.59 -13.25 10.51
CA THR A 224 19.82 -12.44 9.31
C THR A 224 18.62 -12.53 8.39
N VAL A 225 17.84 -11.46 8.30
CA VAL A 225 16.80 -11.28 7.29
C VAL A 225 17.46 -10.91 5.98
N VAL A 226 17.24 -11.70 4.94
CA VAL A 226 17.79 -11.48 3.61
C VAL A 226 16.69 -10.93 2.71
N VAL A 227 16.94 -9.78 2.09
CA VAL A 227 15.99 -9.10 1.20
C VAL A 227 16.60 -8.78 -0.16
N ASP A 228 15.76 -8.65 -1.18
CA ASP A 228 16.20 -8.17 -2.49
C ASP A 228 16.29 -6.63 -2.58
N GLU A 229 16.57 -6.10 -3.77
CA GLU A 229 16.63 -4.67 -4.02
C GLU A 229 15.36 -3.90 -3.66
N GLN A 230 14.19 -4.55 -3.77
CA GLN A 230 12.88 -4.02 -3.41
C GLN A 230 12.58 -4.15 -1.91
N ARG A 231 13.52 -4.68 -1.12
CA ARG A 231 13.35 -5.06 0.28
C ARG A 231 12.28 -6.15 0.49
N VAL A 232 11.98 -6.95 -0.53
CA VAL A 232 11.15 -8.15 -0.36
C VAL A 232 11.98 -9.20 0.35
N CYS A 233 11.42 -9.77 1.42
CA CYS A 233 12.08 -10.81 2.19
C CYS A 233 12.26 -12.09 1.36
N LEU A 234 13.50 -12.38 1.02
CA LEU A 234 13.91 -13.59 0.31
C LEU A 234 13.94 -14.79 1.25
N GLY A 235 14.34 -14.59 2.50
CA GLY A 235 14.40 -15.64 3.51
C GLY A 235 15.16 -15.23 4.76
N VAL A 236 15.22 -16.15 5.73
CA VAL A 236 15.99 -15.98 6.96
C VAL A 236 17.21 -16.89 6.94
N ALA A 237 18.36 -16.32 7.26
CA ALA A 237 19.63 -17.00 7.47
C ALA A 237 20.17 -16.67 8.88
N TYR A 238 21.34 -17.18 9.20
CA TYR A 238 22.07 -16.82 10.41
C TYR A 238 23.44 -16.30 10.01
N SER A 239 24.01 -15.39 10.81
CA SER A 239 25.34 -14.85 10.60
C SER A 239 26.18 -14.96 11.86
N SER A 240 27.49 -15.11 11.69
CA SER A 240 28.50 -14.95 12.72
C SER A 240 29.43 -13.79 12.35
N SER A 241 30.28 -13.33 13.27
CA SER A 241 31.33 -12.35 12.94
C SER A 241 32.14 -12.78 11.70
N ALA A 242 32.52 -14.06 11.63
CA ALA A 242 33.22 -14.62 10.48
C ALA A 242 32.43 -14.57 9.16
N SER A 243 31.10 -14.79 9.19
CA SER A 243 30.30 -14.70 7.95
C SER A 243 30.06 -13.26 7.52
N ILE A 244 29.91 -12.32 8.46
CA ILE A 244 29.82 -10.88 8.16
C ILE A 244 31.13 -10.41 7.50
N ALA A 245 32.28 -10.80 8.07
CA ALA A 245 33.60 -10.51 7.50
C ALA A 245 33.73 -11.03 6.06
N ALA A 246 33.39 -12.30 5.85
CA ALA A 246 33.45 -12.92 4.54
C ALA A 246 32.49 -12.25 3.53
N ALA A 247 31.31 -11.83 3.98
CA ALA A 247 30.32 -11.14 3.15
C ALA A 247 30.80 -9.75 2.72
N LEU A 248 31.36 -8.97 3.64
CA LEU A 248 31.93 -7.65 3.36
C LEU A 248 33.17 -7.73 2.46
N GLU A 249 34.04 -8.73 2.67
CA GLU A 249 35.26 -8.94 1.87
C GLU A 249 34.94 -9.32 0.42
N SER A 250 34.01 -10.26 0.19
CA SER A 250 33.66 -10.67 -1.18
C SER A 250 32.61 -9.79 -1.84
N GLY A 251 31.73 -9.16 -1.06
CA GLY A 251 30.51 -8.52 -1.55
C GLY A 251 29.48 -9.56 -2.03
N GLU A 252 29.39 -10.70 -1.34
CA GLU A 252 28.47 -11.80 -1.68
C GLU A 252 27.55 -12.12 -0.50
N GLY A 253 26.44 -12.82 -0.77
CA GLY A 253 25.60 -13.40 0.28
C GLY A 253 26.30 -14.55 1.00
N VAL A 254 27.02 -14.24 2.08
CA VAL A 254 27.70 -15.21 2.93
C VAL A 254 27.06 -15.25 4.31
N TYR A 255 26.75 -16.46 4.75
CA TYR A 255 26.00 -16.75 5.97
C TYR A 255 26.67 -17.83 6.79
N TRP A 256 26.13 -18.13 7.96
CA TRP A 256 26.50 -19.25 8.80
C TRP A 256 25.44 -20.35 8.75
N SER A 257 25.85 -21.52 8.26
CA SER A 257 25.05 -22.74 8.32
C SER A 257 25.33 -23.50 9.61
N ARG A 258 24.29 -23.77 10.39
CA ARG A 258 24.36 -24.62 11.60
C ARG A 258 24.94 -26.02 11.34
N ARG A 259 24.93 -26.50 10.08
CA ARG A 259 25.47 -27.81 9.69
C ARG A 259 26.82 -27.75 8.98
N ARG A 260 27.13 -26.64 8.29
CA ARG A 260 28.28 -26.54 7.37
C ARG A 260 29.28 -25.45 7.74
N GLY A 261 29.01 -24.68 8.80
CA GLY A 261 29.78 -23.49 9.14
C GLY A 261 29.59 -22.39 8.10
N LEU A 262 30.67 -21.75 7.67
CA LEU A 262 30.65 -20.66 6.70
C LEU A 262 30.06 -21.11 5.35
N TRP A 263 28.99 -20.44 4.91
CA TRP A 263 28.20 -20.82 3.74
C TRP A 263 28.00 -19.65 2.78
N ARG A 264 28.56 -19.76 1.57
CA ARG A 264 28.31 -18.84 0.45
C ARG A 264 27.10 -19.33 -0.35
N LYS A 265 26.06 -18.49 -0.46
CA LYS A 265 24.82 -18.86 -1.13
C LYS A 265 25.05 -19.09 -2.62
N GLY A 266 24.49 -20.19 -3.14
CA GLY A 266 24.40 -20.44 -4.57
C GLY A 266 25.64 -21.03 -5.24
N LEU A 267 26.76 -21.25 -4.53
CA LEU A 267 27.98 -21.78 -5.13
C LEU A 267 27.78 -23.10 -5.90
N THR A 268 26.91 -23.98 -5.40
CA THR A 268 26.64 -25.28 -6.04
C THR A 268 25.47 -25.25 -7.01
N SER A 269 24.55 -24.29 -6.88
CA SER A 269 23.29 -24.23 -7.67
C SER A 269 23.29 -23.16 -8.74
N GLY A 270 24.29 -22.26 -8.77
CA GLY A 270 24.31 -21.07 -9.63
C GLY A 270 23.43 -19.92 -9.13
N ALA A 271 22.56 -20.15 -8.14
CA ALA A 271 21.69 -19.13 -7.55
C ALA A 271 22.43 -18.24 -6.53
N THR A 272 23.47 -17.56 -7.00
CA THR A 272 24.39 -16.73 -6.20
C THR A 272 23.76 -15.40 -5.78
N GLN A 273 24.43 -14.69 -4.87
CA GLN A 273 23.97 -13.40 -4.37
C GLN A 273 25.09 -12.39 -4.36
N THR A 274 24.81 -11.19 -4.86
CA THR A 274 25.68 -10.02 -4.67
C THR A 274 25.17 -9.22 -3.48
N LEU A 275 26.02 -8.96 -2.49
CA LEU A 275 25.66 -8.13 -1.35
C LEU A 275 25.60 -6.65 -1.78
N LEU A 276 24.52 -5.98 -1.39
CA LEU A 276 24.26 -4.56 -1.69
C LEU A 276 24.21 -3.69 -0.43
N GLY A 277 24.13 -4.30 0.75
CA GLY A 277 24.18 -3.60 2.02
C GLY A 277 23.87 -4.50 3.21
N ILE A 278 24.42 -4.14 4.37
CA ILE A 278 24.11 -4.71 5.67
C ILE A 278 23.59 -3.59 6.56
N THR A 279 22.40 -3.78 7.12
CA THR A 279 21.76 -2.92 8.12
C THR A 279 21.45 -3.73 9.38
N VAL A 280 21.15 -3.04 10.48
CA VAL A 280 20.70 -3.62 11.74
C VAL A 280 19.30 -3.06 12.04
N ASP A 281 18.46 -3.80 12.75
CA ASP A 281 17.19 -3.29 13.27
C ASP A 281 17.37 -2.37 14.49
N CYS A 282 16.26 -1.99 15.14
CA CYS A 282 16.25 -0.88 16.10
C CYS A 282 16.75 -1.25 17.51
N ASP A 283 16.70 -2.53 17.88
CA ASP A 283 17.19 -3.10 19.13
C ASP A 283 18.47 -3.93 18.96
N SER A 284 19.01 -3.96 17.74
CA SER A 284 20.33 -4.50 17.44
C SER A 284 20.50 -6.00 17.64
N ASP A 285 19.46 -6.79 17.36
CA ASP A 285 19.53 -8.25 17.43
C ASP A 285 19.31 -8.97 16.08
N VAL A 286 18.84 -8.24 15.05
CA VAL A 286 18.68 -8.77 13.69
C VAL A 286 19.51 -8.00 12.67
N LEU A 287 20.25 -8.76 11.85
CA LEU A 287 20.89 -8.24 10.66
C LEU A 287 19.92 -8.26 9.48
N HIS A 288 19.95 -7.19 8.69
CA HIS A 288 19.18 -7.08 7.46
C HIS A 288 20.15 -6.95 6.27
N PHE A 289 20.29 -8.04 5.52
CA PHE A 289 21.16 -8.15 4.35
C PHE A 289 20.34 -7.83 3.10
N ARG A 290 20.65 -6.72 2.43
CA ARG A 290 20.12 -6.42 1.11
C ARG A 290 21.03 -7.02 0.05
N VAL A 291 20.49 -7.85 -0.83
CA VAL A 291 21.23 -8.56 -1.86
C VAL A 291 20.58 -8.39 -3.22
N ARG A 292 21.35 -8.58 -4.29
CA ARG A 292 20.84 -8.93 -5.61
C ARG A 292 20.86 -10.45 -5.74
N GLN A 293 19.70 -11.05 -5.95
CA GLN A 293 19.58 -12.49 -6.17
C GLN A 293 19.80 -12.81 -7.66
N ASN A 294 20.77 -13.68 -7.95
CA ASN A 294 21.00 -14.20 -9.30
C ASN A 294 20.46 -15.63 -9.41
N GLY A 295 20.15 -16.09 -10.62
CA GLY A 295 19.66 -17.44 -10.89
C GLY A 295 18.19 -17.67 -10.51
N THR A 296 17.82 -18.92 -10.20
CA THR A 296 16.43 -19.37 -10.06
C THR A 296 15.70 -18.93 -8.78
N GLY A 297 16.39 -18.25 -7.86
CA GLY A 297 15.80 -17.68 -6.64
C GLY A 297 16.55 -18.01 -5.35
N PHE A 298 16.04 -17.51 -4.22
CA PHE A 298 16.64 -17.75 -2.91
C PHE A 298 16.42 -19.18 -2.43
N CYS A 299 15.21 -19.72 -2.62
CA CYS A 299 14.81 -21.00 -2.06
C CYS A 299 15.36 -22.18 -2.87
N HIS A 300 15.66 -23.29 -2.18
CA HIS A 300 16.10 -24.54 -2.80
C HIS A 300 15.00 -25.23 -3.64
N HIS A 301 13.75 -24.78 -3.54
CA HIS A 301 12.63 -25.20 -4.39
C HIS A 301 12.51 -24.39 -5.69
N ASN A 302 13.53 -23.61 -6.07
CA ASN A 302 13.50 -22.70 -7.24
C ASN A 302 12.37 -21.67 -7.18
N THR A 303 12.12 -21.12 -5.99
CA THR A 303 11.24 -19.96 -5.80
C THR A 303 12.05 -18.74 -5.41
N HIS A 304 11.59 -17.56 -5.84
CA HIS A 304 12.24 -16.27 -5.57
C HIS A 304 12.51 -16.09 -4.08
N THR A 305 11.52 -16.38 -3.24
CA THR A 305 11.62 -16.33 -1.77
C THR A 305 11.37 -17.69 -1.13
N CYS A 306 11.75 -17.84 0.15
CA CYS A 306 11.36 -18.95 1.02
C CYS A 306 9.87 -18.93 1.42
N PHE A 307 9.17 -17.82 1.21
CA PHE A 307 7.79 -17.61 1.67
C PHE A 307 6.76 -17.67 0.54
N GLY A 308 7.20 -17.95 -0.69
CA GLY A 308 6.33 -18.08 -1.87
C GLY A 308 6.83 -17.30 -3.08
N PRO A 309 6.03 -17.27 -4.17
CA PRO A 309 6.31 -16.43 -5.32
C PRO A 309 6.15 -14.95 -4.98
N ALA A 310 6.75 -14.07 -5.79
CA ALA A 310 6.47 -12.64 -5.71
C ALA A 310 4.97 -12.37 -5.96
N VAL A 311 4.45 -11.25 -5.45
CA VAL A 311 3.07 -10.79 -5.63
C VAL A 311 3.04 -9.34 -6.14
N GLY A 312 1.89 -8.88 -6.66
CA GLY A 312 1.69 -7.49 -7.10
C GLY A 312 2.62 -7.04 -8.22
N ILE A 313 3.13 -5.80 -8.11
CA ILE A 313 3.99 -5.17 -9.13
C ILE A 313 5.30 -5.93 -9.32
N SER A 314 5.89 -6.47 -8.25
CA SER A 314 7.12 -7.27 -8.33
C SER A 314 6.89 -8.56 -9.12
N ARG A 315 5.73 -9.21 -8.96
CA ARG A 315 5.36 -10.38 -9.78
C ARG A 315 5.18 -10.00 -11.23
N LEU A 316 4.47 -8.90 -11.51
CA LEU A 316 4.27 -8.41 -12.86
C LEU A 316 5.60 -8.15 -13.57
N ALA A 317 6.54 -7.43 -12.91
CA ALA A 317 7.86 -7.15 -13.47
C ALA A 317 8.64 -8.44 -13.79
N GLN A 318 8.61 -9.43 -12.90
CA GLN A 318 9.24 -10.74 -13.14
C GLN A 318 8.62 -11.47 -14.33
N VAL A 319 7.28 -11.57 -14.39
CA VAL A 319 6.58 -12.27 -15.49
C VAL A 319 6.85 -11.59 -16.84
N VAL A 320 6.86 -10.26 -16.90
CA VAL A 320 7.12 -9.52 -18.14
C VAL A 320 8.56 -9.71 -18.59
N ALA A 321 9.53 -9.73 -17.66
CA ALA A 321 10.93 -10.01 -17.97
C ALA A 321 11.13 -11.46 -18.48
N GLU A 322 10.53 -12.45 -17.82
CA GLU A 322 10.54 -13.85 -18.26
C GLU A 322 9.93 -14.01 -19.66
N ARG A 323 8.77 -13.37 -19.90
CA ARG A 323 8.10 -13.41 -21.21
C ARG A 323 8.91 -12.75 -22.32
N ARG A 324 9.74 -11.75 -22.02
CA ARG A 324 10.62 -11.16 -23.04
C ARG A 324 11.58 -12.20 -23.63
N GLU A 325 12.05 -13.13 -22.82
CA GLU A 325 12.99 -14.17 -23.23
C GLU A 325 12.29 -15.44 -23.74
N GLN A 326 11.13 -15.78 -23.17
CA GLN A 326 10.51 -17.10 -23.32
C GLN A 326 9.10 -17.07 -23.91
N ALA A 327 8.59 -15.93 -24.37
CA ALA A 327 7.21 -15.86 -24.86
C ALA A 327 6.98 -16.75 -26.09
N PRO A 328 5.89 -17.57 -26.10
CA PRO A 328 5.48 -18.34 -27.27
C PRO A 328 5.25 -17.45 -28.49
N GLU A 329 5.57 -17.97 -29.67
CA GLU A 329 5.23 -17.32 -30.94
C GLU A 329 3.72 -17.05 -31.04
N GLY A 330 3.36 -15.82 -31.45
CA GLY A 330 1.97 -15.38 -31.56
C GLY A 330 1.31 -14.88 -30.26
N SER A 331 1.96 -14.98 -29.10
CA SER A 331 1.38 -14.46 -27.85
C SER A 331 1.24 -12.93 -27.84
N TYR A 332 0.19 -12.42 -27.19
CA TYR A 332 -0.10 -10.98 -27.12
C TYR A 332 1.06 -10.17 -26.52
N THR A 333 1.69 -10.67 -25.45
CA THR A 333 2.86 -10.01 -24.85
C THR A 333 4.06 -9.97 -25.81
N LYS A 334 4.28 -11.00 -26.64
CA LYS A 334 5.35 -11.00 -27.65
C LYS A 334 5.10 -9.95 -28.75
N ARG A 335 3.85 -9.85 -29.22
CA ARG A 335 3.45 -8.79 -30.17
C ARG A 335 3.72 -7.39 -29.64
N LEU A 336 3.48 -7.14 -28.34
CA LEU A 336 3.79 -5.84 -27.72
C LEU A 336 5.30 -5.55 -27.67
N PHE A 337 6.16 -6.56 -27.58
CA PHE A 337 7.62 -6.37 -27.67
C PHE A 337 8.11 -6.11 -29.10
N GLU A 338 7.45 -6.69 -30.10
CA GLU A 338 7.85 -6.60 -31.51
C GLU A 338 7.25 -5.38 -32.22
N ASP A 339 6.04 -4.94 -31.83
CA ASP A 339 5.33 -3.81 -32.42
C ASP A 339 5.36 -2.58 -31.50
N ALA A 340 6.35 -1.71 -31.75
CA ALA A 340 6.51 -0.46 -31.02
C ALA A 340 5.36 0.55 -31.25
N GLN A 341 4.64 0.46 -32.38
CA GLN A 341 3.50 1.34 -32.65
C GLN A 341 2.28 0.91 -31.84
N LEU A 342 1.99 -0.40 -31.81
CA LEU A 342 0.93 -0.98 -30.99
C LEU A 342 1.17 -0.68 -29.51
N LEU A 343 2.37 -0.94 -28.98
CA LEU A 343 2.68 -0.65 -27.58
C LEU A 343 2.53 0.84 -27.25
N ARG A 344 2.93 1.73 -28.18
CA ARG A 344 2.75 3.17 -28.01
C ARG A 344 1.27 3.56 -28.02
N ALA A 345 0.46 2.95 -28.89
CA ALA A 345 -0.98 3.22 -28.95
C ALA A 345 -1.66 2.81 -27.66
N LYS A 346 -1.44 1.57 -27.18
CA LYS A 346 -1.97 1.08 -25.90
C LYS A 346 -1.54 1.96 -24.72
N LEU A 347 -0.27 2.34 -24.63
CA LEU A 347 0.20 3.26 -23.57
C LEU A 347 -0.54 4.61 -23.54
N LEU A 348 -0.95 5.13 -24.69
CA LEU A 348 -1.70 6.39 -24.75
C LEU A 348 -3.18 6.19 -24.44
N GLU A 349 -3.75 5.05 -24.87
CA GLU A 349 -5.12 4.63 -24.57
C GLU A 349 -5.31 4.52 -23.05
N GLU A 350 -4.56 3.64 -22.37
CA GLU A 350 -4.73 3.44 -20.92
C GLU A 350 -4.40 4.71 -20.11
N ALA A 351 -3.45 5.53 -20.58
CA ALA A 351 -3.13 6.79 -19.91
C ALA A 351 -4.26 7.82 -20.05
N THR A 352 -5.03 7.76 -21.13
CA THR A 352 -6.21 8.60 -21.34
C THR A 352 -7.36 8.08 -20.49
N GLU A 353 -7.60 6.77 -20.50
CA GLU A 353 -8.63 6.12 -19.68
C GLU A 353 -8.40 6.37 -18.18
N LEU A 354 -7.16 6.25 -17.70
CA LEU A 354 -6.81 6.62 -16.33
C LEU A 354 -7.02 8.11 -16.03
N ALA A 355 -6.75 8.99 -16.99
CA ALA A 355 -6.96 10.43 -16.81
C ALA A 355 -8.45 10.81 -16.75
N ASP A 356 -9.29 10.06 -17.47
CA ASP A 356 -10.73 10.27 -17.55
C ASP A 356 -11.49 9.53 -16.44
N ALA A 357 -10.87 8.53 -15.79
CA ALA A 357 -11.45 7.77 -14.69
C ALA A 357 -11.74 8.64 -13.46
N LYS A 358 -12.99 8.60 -12.97
CA LYS A 358 -13.46 9.44 -11.84
C LYS A 358 -13.72 8.64 -10.57
N ASP A 359 -14.17 7.40 -10.70
CA ASP A 359 -14.49 6.52 -9.58
C ASP A 359 -13.31 5.62 -9.21
N LYS A 360 -13.24 5.23 -7.93
CA LYS A 360 -12.10 4.51 -7.36
C LYS A 360 -11.75 3.23 -8.11
N ASP A 361 -12.75 2.45 -8.51
CA ASP A 361 -12.52 1.12 -9.09
C ASP A 361 -12.00 1.24 -10.54
N ASP A 362 -12.52 2.19 -11.31
CA ASP A 362 -12.01 2.51 -12.66
C ASP A 362 -10.58 3.05 -12.57
N VAL A 363 -10.32 3.98 -11.64
CA VAL A 363 -8.95 4.48 -11.40
C VAL A 363 -7.99 3.33 -11.06
N VAL A 364 -8.43 2.33 -10.29
CA VAL A 364 -7.61 1.15 -9.98
C VAL A 364 -7.39 0.29 -11.22
N PHE A 365 -8.43 0.05 -12.02
CA PHE A 365 -8.36 -0.77 -13.22
C PHE A 365 -7.45 -0.15 -14.28
N GLU A 366 -7.71 1.10 -14.65
CA GLU A 366 -6.93 1.82 -15.67
C GLU A 366 -5.49 2.07 -15.22
N ALA A 367 -5.27 2.28 -13.91
CA ALA A 367 -3.92 2.37 -13.39
C ALA A 367 -3.17 1.04 -13.49
N ALA A 368 -3.85 -0.10 -13.28
CA ALA A 368 -3.23 -1.41 -13.39
C ALA A 368 -2.82 -1.71 -14.84
N ASP A 369 -3.67 -1.40 -15.81
CA ASP A 369 -3.36 -1.63 -17.23
C ASP A 369 -2.27 -0.68 -17.73
N LEU A 370 -2.31 0.60 -17.34
CA LEU A 370 -1.22 1.53 -17.63
C LEU A 370 0.11 1.04 -17.04
N LEU A 371 0.12 0.55 -15.80
CA LEU A 371 1.31 -0.03 -15.18
C LEU A 371 1.80 -1.27 -15.94
N TYR A 372 0.90 -2.14 -16.43
CA TYR A 372 1.26 -3.29 -17.26
C TYR A 372 2.01 -2.87 -18.53
N PHE A 373 1.44 -1.98 -19.35
CA PHE A 373 2.10 -1.56 -20.59
C PHE A 373 3.38 -0.75 -20.34
N ALA A 374 3.42 0.03 -19.24
CA ALA A 374 4.63 0.70 -18.81
C ALA A 374 5.74 -0.31 -18.49
N MET A 375 5.43 -1.40 -17.77
CA MET A 375 6.39 -2.47 -17.49
C MET A 375 6.86 -3.18 -18.77
N VAL A 376 5.96 -3.43 -19.73
CA VAL A 376 6.35 -3.99 -21.04
C VAL A 376 7.33 -3.06 -21.77
N LYS A 377 7.07 -1.74 -21.78
CA LYS A 377 7.97 -0.75 -22.37
C LYS A 377 9.33 -0.73 -21.69
N CYS A 378 9.35 -0.76 -20.36
CA CYS A 378 10.58 -0.82 -19.56
C CYS A 378 11.39 -2.08 -19.88
N ALA A 379 10.75 -3.25 -19.82
CA ALA A 379 11.38 -4.52 -20.13
C ALA A 379 11.93 -4.55 -21.56
N ALA A 380 11.22 -4.00 -22.55
CA ALA A 380 11.69 -3.90 -23.93
C ALA A 380 13.03 -3.12 -24.06
N HIS A 381 13.30 -2.20 -23.14
CA HIS A 381 14.51 -1.37 -23.12
C HIS A 381 15.52 -1.81 -22.06
N GLY A 382 15.33 -2.98 -21.44
CA GLY A 382 16.21 -3.47 -20.38
C GLY A 382 16.13 -2.66 -19.08
N VAL A 383 15.07 -1.87 -18.88
CA VAL A 383 14.83 -1.11 -17.66
C VAL A 383 14.11 -2.00 -16.65
N THR A 384 14.68 -2.13 -15.46
CA THR A 384 14.12 -2.93 -14.37
C THR A 384 13.24 -2.10 -13.45
N LEU A 385 12.36 -2.76 -12.66
CA LEU A 385 11.60 -2.08 -11.60
C LEU A 385 12.53 -1.34 -10.62
N THR A 386 13.67 -1.95 -10.29
CA THR A 386 14.73 -1.33 -9.48
C THR A 386 15.25 -0.01 -10.07
N ASP A 387 15.36 0.10 -11.39
CA ASP A 387 15.81 1.34 -12.04
C ASP A 387 14.75 2.45 -11.96
N ILE A 388 13.47 2.07 -12.03
CA ILE A 388 12.33 3.00 -11.88
C ILE A 388 12.28 3.52 -10.46
N GLU A 389 12.34 2.65 -9.46
CA GLU A 389 12.38 3.01 -8.03
C GLU A 389 13.57 3.93 -7.74
N ARG A 390 14.77 3.60 -8.23
CA ARG A 390 15.96 4.46 -8.09
C ARG A 390 15.74 5.85 -8.70
N SER A 391 15.02 5.94 -9.82
CA SER A 391 14.67 7.22 -10.44
C SER A 391 13.66 8.01 -9.61
N LEU A 392 12.67 7.34 -9.01
CA LEU A 392 11.68 7.94 -8.13
C LEU A 392 12.34 8.49 -6.85
N ASP A 393 13.18 7.68 -6.20
CA ASP A 393 13.95 8.07 -5.01
C ASP A 393 14.83 9.29 -5.30
N SER A 394 15.53 9.30 -6.44
CA SER A 394 16.36 10.44 -6.85
C SER A 394 15.55 11.71 -7.09
N LYS A 395 14.33 11.60 -7.64
CA LYS A 395 13.44 12.76 -7.85
C LYS A 395 12.89 13.29 -6.53
N HIS A 396 12.58 12.42 -5.58
CA HIS A 396 12.10 12.81 -4.26
C HIS A 396 13.16 13.60 -3.47
N LYS A 397 14.45 13.24 -3.63
CA LYS A 397 15.59 13.96 -3.03
C LYS A 397 15.82 15.38 -3.57
N LYS A 398 15.11 15.85 -4.60
CA LYS A 398 15.28 17.22 -5.11
C LYS A 398 14.47 18.21 -4.27
N ILE A 399 15.16 19.20 -3.72
CA ILE A 399 14.54 20.29 -2.93
C ILE A 399 13.80 21.23 -3.87
N VAL A 400 14.45 21.65 -4.96
CA VAL A 400 13.81 22.51 -5.96
C VAL A 400 13.00 21.64 -6.91
N ARG A 401 11.67 21.70 -6.74
CA ARG A 401 10.73 21.00 -7.61
C ARG A 401 10.53 21.77 -8.90
N ARG A 402 10.32 21.04 -10.00
CA ARG A 402 9.84 21.66 -11.24
C ARG A 402 8.46 22.28 -10.98
N PRO A 403 8.11 23.41 -11.60
CA PRO A 403 6.86 24.14 -11.34
C PRO A 403 5.57 23.38 -11.69
N GLY A 404 5.65 22.08 -12.06
CA GLY A 404 4.48 21.22 -12.27
C GLY A 404 3.62 21.56 -13.49
N ASN A 405 3.91 22.65 -14.19
CA ASN A 405 3.09 23.12 -15.30
C ASN A 405 3.00 22.08 -16.43
N ALA A 406 1.78 21.68 -16.77
CA ALA A 406 1.51 20.89 -17.96
C ALA A 406 2.03 21.64 -19.19
N LYS A 407 2.60 20.90 -20.15
CA LYS A 407 3.04 21.52 -21.41
C LYS A 407 1.82 22.15 -22.12
N PRO A 408 1.98 23.28 -22.83
CA PRO A 408 0.85 24.03 -23.40
C PRO A 408 -0.11 23.21 -24.27
N ARG A 409 0.41 22.19 -24.98
CA ARG A 409 -0.40 21.27 -25.78
C ARG A 409 -1.42 20.50 -24.94
N PHE A 410 -0.97 19.86 -23.85
CA PHE A 410 -1.83 19.04 -22.99
C PHE A 410 -2.76 19.91 -22.13
N ALA A 411 -2.32 21.11 -21.73
CA ALA A 411 -3.19 22.06 -21.04
C ALA A 411 -4.36 22.54 -21.93
N LYS A 412 -4.12 22.76 -23.22
CA LYS A 412 -5.16 23.09 -24.21
C LYS A 412 -6.10 21.91 -24.49
N GLU A 413 -5.56 20.70 -24.61
CA GLU A 413 -6.35 19.46 -24.81
C GLU A 413 -7.27 19.18 -23.60
N ALA A 414 -6.77 19.33 -22.36
CA ALA A 414 -7.56 19.19 -21.13
C ALA A 414 -8.66 20.27 -20.98
N ALA A 415 -8.36 21.52 -21.34
CA ALA A 415 -9.34 22.60 -21.36
C ALA A 415 -10.43 22.39 -22.44
N ALA A 416 -10.06 21.81 -23.59
CA ALA A 416 -11.01 21.47 -24.65
C ALA A 416 -11.90 20.26 -24.29
N ALA A 417 -11.38 19.28 -23.56
CA ALA A 417 -12.15 18.15 -23.02
C ALA A 417 -13.21 18.63 -22.00
N SER A 418 -12.83 19.53 -21.09
CA SER A 418 -13.74 20.14 -20.11
C SER A 418 -14.86 20.98 -20.75
N GLN A 419 -14.61 21.60 -21.91
CA GLN A 419 -15.63 22.34 -22.66
C GLN A 419 -16.57 21.42 -23.47
N LYS A 420 -16.10 20.26 -23.94
CA LYS A 420 -16.93 19.26 -24.62
C LYS A 420 -17.94 18.57 -23.70
N GLU A 421 -17.60 18.36 -22.42
CA GLU A 421 -18.54 17.79 -21.42
C GLU A 421 -19.76 18.69 -21.14
N SER A 422 -19.66 20.01 -21.39
CA SER A 422 -20.78 20.95 -21.15
C SER A 422 -21.87 20.96 -22.23
N ASN A 423 -21.61 20.41 -23.42
CA ASN A 423 -22.50 20.53 -24.58
C ASN A 423 -22.94 19.20 -25.22
N ALA A 424 -22.62 18.06 -24.61
CA ALA A 424 -23.01 16.74 -25.11
C ALA A 424 -23.92 15.99 -24.13
N SER A 425 -25.03 16.62 -23.74
CA SER A 425 -26.17 15.90 -23.14
C SER A 425 -27.10 15.41 -24.24
N THR A 426 -26.68 14.36 -24.94
CA THR A 426 -27.60 13.48 -25.68
C THR A 426 -27.20 12.05 -25.35
N ALA A 427 -28.08 11.39 -24.60
CA ALA A 427 -27.93 10.02 -24.12
C ALA A 427 -27.73 9.05 -25.28
N THR A 428 -26.57 8.38 -25.31
CA THR A 428 -26.34 7.23 -26.17
C THR A 428 -26.43 5.99 -25.30
N VAL A 429 -27.55 5.28 -25.39
CA VAL A 429 -27.66 3.92 -24.85
C VAL A 429 -26.58 3.09 -25.56
N ARG A 430 -25.56 2.61 -24.83
CA ARG A 430 -24.56 1.70 -25.37
C ARG A 430 -25.20 0.32 -25.56
N THR A 431 -26.03 0.18 -26.59
CA THR A 431 -26.31 -1.14 -27.15
C THR A 431 -25.09 -1.60 -27.93
N SER A 432 -24.78 -2.90 -27.86
CA SER A 432 -23.65 -3.55 -28.53
C SER A 432 -23.38 -3.00 -29.94
N ILE A 433 -22.14 -3.05 -30.41
CA ILE A 433 -21.70 -2.60 -31.76
C ILE A 433 -22.63 -3.12 -32.88
N LEU A 434 -23.30 -4.26 -32.65
CA LEU A 434 -24.31 -4.91 -33.51
C LEU A 434 -25.73 -4.32 -33.45
N SER A 435 -25.91 -3.18 -32.76
CA SER A 435 -27.19 -2.57 -32.43
C SER A 435 -27.33 -1.13 -32.93
N ALA A 436 -26.37 -0.65 -33.74
CA ALA A 436 -26.38 0.70 -34.30
C ALA A 436 -27.63 1.01 -35.15
N ASP A 437 -28.27 -0.01 -35.73
CA ASP A 437 -29.46 0.13 -36.59
C ASP A 437 -30.80 -0.08 -35.86
N ILE A 438 -30.81 -0.13 -34.52
CA ILE A 438 -32.05 -0.34 -33.76
C ILE A 438 -32.91 0.93 -33.78
N ARG A 439 -34.14 0.78 -34.25
CA ARG A 439 -35.21 1.78 -34.09
C ARG A 439 -36.50 1.14 -33.55
N PRO A 440 -37.35 1.90 -32.85
CA PRO A 440 -38.70 1.46 -32.52
C PRO A 440 -39.48 1.04 -33.78
N ALA A 441 -40.27 -0.04 -33.65
CA ALA A 441 -41.18 -0.47 -34.71
C ALA A 441 -42.30 0.57 -34.89
N GLN A 442 -42.61 0.92 -36.13
CA GLN A 442 -43.72 1.80 -36.47
C GLN A 442 -45.05 1.02 -36.46
N PRO A 443 -46.21 1.68 -36.25
CA PRO A 443 -47.50 1.02 -36.31
C PRO A 443 -47.69 0.24 -37.63
N GLY A 444 -47.96 -1.06 -37.54
CA GLY A 444 -48.11 -1.96 -38.69
C GLY A 444 -46.84 -2.70 -39.13
N GLU A 445 -45.68 -2.39 -38.53
CA GLU A 445 -44.46 -3.19 -38.75
C GLU A 445 -44.47 -4.46 -37.90
N ASN A 446 -44.00 -5.57 -38.49
CA ASN A 446 -43.84 -6.82 -37.77
C ASN A 446 -42.57 -6.79 -36.93
N ILE A 447 -42.72 -6.91 -35.60
CA ILE A 447 -41.60 -7.09 -34.68
C ILE A 447 -40.97 -8.47 -34.94
N ARG A 448 -39.66 -8.51 -35.20
CA ARG A 448 -38.91 -9.74 -35.43
C ARG A 448 -37.74 -9.84 -34.45
N MET A 449 -37.52 -11.03 -33.90
CA MET A 449 -36.34 -11.30 -33.09
C MET A 449 -35.11 -11.39 -34.00
N ARG A 450 -33.99 -10.82 -33.55
CA ARG A 450 -32.71 -10.95 -34.27
C ARG A 450 -32.20 -12.39 -34.12
N VAL A 451 -31.79 -12.99 -35.23
CA VAL A 451 -31.27 -14.36 -35.28
C VAL A 451 -29.84 -14.31 -35.78
N TYR A 452 -28.93 -14.93 -35.02
CA TYR A 452 -27.52 -15.04 -35.36
C TYR A 452 -27.15 -16.53 -35.41
N LYS A 453 -26.21 -16.90 -36.28
CA LYS A 453 -25.67 -18.26 -36.35
C LYS A 453 -24.28 -18.27 -35.75
N ALA A 454 -24.08 -19.07 -34.71
CA ALA A 454 -22.85 -19.04 -33.91
C ALA A 454 -21.57 -19.29 -34.73
N ASN A 455 -21.64 -20.07 -35.80
CA ASN A 455 -20.51 -20.37 -36.68
C ASN A 455 -20.19 -19.27 -37.72
N GLU A 456 -21.05 -18.25 -37.83
CA GLU A 456 -20.87 -17.11 -38.73
C GLU A 456 -20.42 -15.84 -37.97
N LEU A 457 -20.20 -15.94 -36.64
CA LEU A 457 -19.79 -14.83 -35.78
C LEU A 457 -18.28 -14.80 -35.55
N THR A 458 -17.70 -13.61 -35.46
CA THR A 458 -16.36 -13.45 -34.87
C THR A 458 -16.41 -13.59 -33.34
N PRO A 459 -15.27 -13.86 -32.67
CA PRO A 459 -15.21 -13.85 -31.20
C PRO A 459 -15.71 -12.53 -30.59
N GLU A 460 -15.37 -11.40 -31.20
CA GLU A 460 -15.79 -10.07 -30.75
C GLU A 460 -17.31 -9.87 -30.88
N GLU A 461 -17.91 -10.35 -31.98
CA GLU A 461 -19.35 -10.29 -32.19
C GLU A 461 -20.10 -11.21 -31.22
N HIS A 462 -19.55 -12.40 -30.96
CA HIS A 462 -20.07 -13.32 -29.95
C HIS A 462 -20.07 -12.68 -28.56
N ASP A 463 -18.94 -12.08 -28.14
CA ASP A 463 -18.83 -11.42 -26.85
C ASP A 463 -19.74 -10.19 -26.75
N ALA A 464 -19.94 -9.46 -27.86
CA ALA A 464 -20.89 -8.35 -27.95
C ALA A 464 -22.35 -8.81 -27.82
N LEU A 465 -22.73 -10.00 -28.30
CA LEU A 465 -24.08 -10.56 -28.15
C LEU A 465 -24.38 -11.04 -26.74
N LEU A 466 -23.36 -11.36 -25.95
CA LEU A 466 -23.51 -11.73 -24.54
C LEU A 466 -23.74 -10.51 -23.63
N GLN A 467 -23.52 -9.29 -24.14
CA GLN A 467 -23.76 -8.07 -23.38
C GLN A 467 -25.26 -7.85 -23.15
N ARG A 468 -25.60 -7.48 -21.93
CA ARG A 468 -26.96 -7.03 -21.59
C ARG A 468 -27.13 -5.61 -22.13
N PRO A 469 -28.36 -5.11 -22.31
CA PRO A 469 -28.57 -3.67 -22.53
C PRO A 469 -28.09 -2.93 -21.27
N ILE A 470 -26.86 -2.41 -21.31
CA ILE A 470 -26.23 -1.70 -20.21
C ILE A 470 -26.71 -0.25 -20.27
N ILE A 471 -27.45 0.18 -19.25
CA ILE A 471 -27.61 1.60 -18.93
C ILE A 471 -26.32 2.02 -18.24
N ASP A 472 -25.81 3.21 -18.58
CA ASP A 472 -24.58 3.75 -17.99
C ASP A 472 -24.68 3.79 -16.45
N SER A 473 -23.86 2.97 -15.78
CA SER A 473 -23.79 2.88 -14.32
C SER A 473 -23.48 4.24 -13.69
N GLU A 474 -22.72 5.11 -14.36
CA GLU A 474 -22.38 6.44 -13.85
C GLU A 474 -23.62 7.36 -13.82
N GLU A 475 -24.48 7.27 -14.83
CA GLU A 475 -25.73 8.05 -14.88
C GLU A 475 -26.70 7.60 -13.78
N ILE A 476 -26.82 6.29 -13.55
CA ILE A 476 -27.63 5.75 -12.45
C ILE A 476 -27.07 6.23 -11.11
N MET A 477 -25.75 6.15 -10.91
CA MET A 477 -25.12 6.59 -9.65
C MET A 477 -25.29 8.09 -9.40
N LYS A 478 -25.19 8.94 -10.44
CA LYS A 478 -25.48 10.39 -10.34
C LYS A 478 -26.92 10.67 -9.90
N ARG A 479 -27.89 9.84 -10.31
CA ARG A 479 -29.30 9.97 -9.91
C ARG A 479 -29.55 9.41 -8.50
N VAL A 480 -28.92 8.29 -8.15
CA VAL A 480 -29.16 7.56 -6.89
C VAL A 480 -28.44 8.21 -5.70
N ARG A 481 -27.20 8.65 -5.85
CA ARG A 481 -26.38 9.17 -4.75
C ARG A 481 -27.04 10.33 -3.97
N PRO A 482 -27.62 11.36 -4.63
CA PRO A 482 -28.32 12.42 -3.91
C PRO A 482 -29.52 11.92 -3.08
N ILE A 483 -30.22 10.89 -3.55
CA ILE A 483 -31.36 10.29 -2.84
C ILE A 483 -30.86 9.59 -1.57
N VAL A 484 -29.80 8.78 -1.70
CA VAL A 484 -29.21 8.05 -0.58
C VAL A 484 -28.68 9.02 0.48
N ASP A 485 -27.96 10.05 0.07
CA ASP A 485 -27.40 11.05 0.98
C ASP A 485 -28.51 11.84 1.69
N ALA A 486 -29.56 12.24 0.97
CA ALA A 486 -30.71 12.92 1.56
C ALA A 486 -31.44 12.05 2.60
N VAL A 487 -31.65 10.76 2.33
CA VAL A 487 -32.28 9.84 3.31
C VAL A 487 -31.37 9.64 4.53
N ARG A 488 -30.05 9.56 4.34
CA ARG A 488 -29.11 9.43 5.45
C ARG A 488 -29.11 10.64 6.38
N VAL A 489 -29.25 11.85 5.83
CA VAL A 489 -29.23 13.10 6.61
C VAL A 489 -30.61 13.42 7.19
N ASN A 490 -31.67 13.29 6.39
CA ASN A 490 -33.00 13.79 6.72
C ASN A 490 -34.01 12.69 7.10
N GLY A 491 -33.62 11.41 7.04
CA GLY A 491 -34.45 10.29 7.49
C GLY A 491 -35.82 10.22 6.82
N ASP A 492 -36.87 10.06 7.63
CA ASP A 492 -38.25 9.88 7.15
C ASP A 492 -38.75 11.02 6.26
N THR A 493 -38.30 12.25 6.52
CA THR A 493 -38.68 13.42 5.73
C THR A 493 -38.28 13.25 4.27
N ALA A 494 -37.04 12.83 4.00
CA ALA A 494 -36.58 12.59 2.63
C ALA A 494 -37.30 11.39 1.99
N VAL A 495 -37.61 10.35 2.76
CA VAL A 495 -38.37 9.20 2.24
C VAL A 495 -39.77 9.63 1.79
N LEU A 496 -40.47 10.44 2.59
CA LEU A 496 -41.78 10.98 2.24
C LEU A 496 -41.72 11.87 0.99
N GLU A 497 -40.74 12.78 0.92
CA GLU A 497 -40.53 13.68 -0.22
C GLU A 497 -40.28 12.90 -1.52
N PHE A 498 -39.42 11.88 -1.48
CA PHE A 498 -39.14 11.07 -2.66
C PHE A 498 -40.28 10.14 -3.04
N THR A 499 -41.07 9.66 -2.07
CA THR A 499 -42.28 8.88 -2.36
C THR A 499 -43.32 9.76 -3.06
N GLU A 500 -43.55 10.99 -2.59
CA GLU A 500 -44.43 11.95 -3.26
C GLU A 500 -43.91 12.31 -4.67
N LYS A 501 -42.60 12.48 -4.83
CA LYS A 501 -41.98 12.84 -6.09
C LYS A 501 -42.02 11.73 -7.15
N PHE A 502 -41.68 10.50 -6.77
CA PHE A 502 -41.48 9.39 -7.73
C PHE A 502 -42.66 8.44 -7.82
N ASP A 503 -43.33 8.16 -6.69
CA ASP A 503 -44.49 7.26 -6.63
C ASP A 503 -45.82 8.07 -6.75
N HIS A 504 -45.73 9.40 -6.84
CA HIS A 504 -46.85 10.33 -7.03
C HIS A 504 -47.95 10.20 -5.97
N VAL A 505 -47.57 9.86 -4.74
CA VAL A 505 -48.50 9.65 -3.64
C VAL A 505 -47.97 10.24 -2.35
N LYS A 506 -48.81 11.02 -1.69
CA LYS A 506 -48.54 11.58 -0.38
C LYS A 506 -49.06 10.64 0.70
N ILE A 507 -48.19 10.24 1.61
CA ILE A 507 -48.51 9.35 2.73
C ILE A 507 -48.11 10.00 4.05
N ASP A 508 -48.84 9.71 5.13
CA ASP A 508 -48.53 10.28 6.45
C ASP A 508 -47.46 9.49 7.20
N ASN A 509 -47.39 8.18 6.95
CA ASN A 509 -46.51 7.26 7.66
C ASN A 509 -45.68 6.44 6.67
N VAL A 510 -44.36 6.47 6.83
CA VAL A 510 -43.39 5.71 6.02
C VAL A 510 -43.47 4.22 6.30
N VAL A 511 -43.79 3.83 7.54
CA VAL A 511 -43.77 2.43 7.99
C VAL A 511 -45.14 1.99 8.47
N LEU A 512 -45.58 0.82 7.99
CA LEU A 512 -46.67 0.05 8.56
C LEU A 512 -46.07 -1.08 9.41
N ARG A 513 -46.43 -1.17 10.70
CA ARG A 513 -45.92 -2.21 11.61
C ARG A 513 -46.94 -3.33 11.81
N ALA A 514 -46.44 -4.54 12.08
CA ALA A 514 -47.28 -5.66 12.46
C ALA A 514 -47.95 -5.42 13.85
N PRO A 515 -49.13 -6.00 14.13
CA PRO A 515 -49.92 -6.87 13.25
C PRO A 515 -50.57 -6.10 12.09
N PHE A 516 -50.52 -6.67 10.89
CA PHE A 516 -51.11 -6.06 9.70
C PHE A 516 -52.62 -6.33 9.61
N ASN A 517 -53.39 -5.31 9.25
CA ASN A 517 -54.80 -5.49 8.88
C ASN A 517 -54.88 -5.95 7.41
N VAL A 518 -54.92 -7.26 7.20
CA VAL A 518 -54.92 -7.85 5.86
C VAL A 518 -56.35 -7.90 5.30
N PRO A 519 -56.63 -7.26 4.15
CA PRO A 519 -57.93 -7.38 3.49
C PRO A 519 -58.24 -8.82 3.06
N GLU A 520 -59.52 -9.15 2.97
CA GLU A 520 -59.96 -10.43 2.43
C GLU A 520 -59.59 -10.55 0.95
N LEU A 521 -58.85 -11.60 0.60
CA LEU A 521 -58.48 -11.91 -0.79
C LEU A 521 -59.51 -12.86 -1.41
N PRO A 522 -59.74 -12.79 -2.73
CA PRO A 522 -60.48 -13.83 -3.42
C PRO A 522 -59.90 -15.22 -3.13
N GLU A 523 -60.75 -16.19 -2.83
CA GLU A 523 -60.33 -17.50 -2.33
C GLU A 523 -59.36 -18.22 -3.29
N ASN A 524 -59.55 -18.07 -4.60
CA ASN A 524 -58.63 -18.62 -5.59
C ASN A 524 -57.23 -17.98 -5.54
N VAL A 525 -57.13 -16.67 -5.30
CA VAL A 525 -55.85 -15.96 -5.17
C VAL A 525 -55.17 -16.37 -3.86
N ARG A 526 -55.93 -16.42 -2.77
CA ARG A 526 -55.43 -16.86 -1.47
C ARG A 526 -54.89 -18.30 -1.53
N ALA A 527 -55.66 -19.23 -2.10
CA ALA A 527 -55.25 -20.62 -2.27
C ALA A 527 -53.98 -20.75 -3.12
N ALA A 528 -53.85 -19.95 -4.19
CA ALA A 528 -52.64 -19.95 -5.02
C ALA A 528 -51.40 -19.45 -4.24
N ILE A 529 -51.53 -18.38 -3.47
CA ILE A 529 -50.44 -17.87 -2.61
C ILE A 529 -50.08 -18.90 -1.54
N ASP A 530 -51.06 -19.55 -0.93
CA ASP A 530 -50.85 -20.55 0.12
C ASP A 530 -50.13 -21.80 -0.43
N GLN A 531 -50.52 -22.26 -1.62
CA GLN A 531 -49.82 -23.35 -2.31
C GLN A 531 -48.38 -22.98 -2.66
N ALA A 532 -48.15 -21.78 -3.19
CA ALA A 532 -46.82 -21.30 -3.51
C ALA A 532 -45.94 -21.19 -2.25
N TYR A 533 -46.48 -20.64 -1.16
CA TYR A 533 -45.80 -20.59 0.13
C TYR A 533 -45.40 -21.98 0.62
N ALA A 534 -46.33 -22.95 0.60
CA ALA A 534 -46.05 -24.32 1.05
C ALA A 534 -44.92 -24.98 0.24
N ASN A 535 -44.93 -24.80 -1.09
CA ASN A 535 -43.90 -25.35 -1.97
C ASN A 535 -42.54 -24.70 -1.73
N VAL A 536 -42.49 -23.37 -1.67
CA VAL A 536 -41.25 -22.60 -1.43
C VAL A 536 -40.67 -22.94 -0.05
N ARG A 537 -41.52 -23.04 0.98
CA ARG A 537 -41.10 -23.38 2.34
C ARG A 537 -40.53 -24.78 2.41
N THR A 538 -41.23 -25.77 1.87
CA THR A 538 -40.76 -27.17 1.82
C THR A 538 -39.36 -27.26 1.19
N PHE A 539 -39.13 -26.55 0.09
CA PHE A 539 -37.84 -26.56 -0.59
C PHE A 539 -36.72 -25.89 0.24
N HIS A 540 -36.99 -24.75 0.87
CA HIS A 540 -35.98 -24.04 1.65
C HIS A 540 -35.70 -24.70 3.02
N GLU A 541 -36.69 -25.33 3.65
CA GLU A 541 -36.48 -26.13 4.86
C GLU A 541 -35.53 -27.32 4.59
N ALA A 542 -35.64 -27.94 3.41
CA ALA A 542 -34.75 -29.04 3.01
C ALA A 542 -33.28 -28.62 2.81
N GLN A 543 -32.98 -27.32 2.71
CA GLN A 543 -31.61 -26.79 2.56
C GLN A 543 -30.90 -26.57 3.90
N LEU A 544 -31.59 -26.69 5.04
CA LEU A 544 -30.98 -26.54 6.35
C LEU A 544 -29.98 -27.68 6.58
N GLY A 545 -28.69 -27.33 6.59
CA GLY A 545 -27.61 -28.28 6.87
C GLY A 545 -27.44 -28.55 8.37
N ASN A 546 -26.88 -29.71 8.70
CA ASN A 546 -26.45 -30.02 10.06
C ASN A 546 -25.20 -29.22 10.41
N ASP A 547 -25.07 -28.86 11.69
CA ASP A 547 -23.84 -28.28 12.22
C ASP A 547 -22.67 -29.26 12.01
N ILE A 548 -21.53 -28.72 11.59
CA ILE A 548 -20.30 -29.48 11.38
C ILE A 548 -19.48 -29.40 12.67
N CYS A 549 -19.05 -30.53 13.20
CA CYS A 549 -18.09 -30.61 14.29
C CYS A 549 -17.10 -31.73 13.99
N VAL A 550 -15.82 -31.38 13.84
CA VAL A 550 -14.75 -32.30 13.45
C VAL A 550 -13.57 -32.10 14.38
N GLU A 551 -13.07 -33.19 14.97
CA GLU A 551 -11.80 -33.20 15.69
C GLU A 551 -10.68 -33.51 14.69
N THR A 552 -9.86 -32.51 14.36
CA THR A 552 -8.83 -32.62 13.32
C THR A 552 -7.57 -33.32 13.81
N MET A 553 -7.32 -33.24 15.12
CA MET A 553 -6.33 -34.00 15.87
C MET A 553 -6.77 -34.08 17.34
N PRO A 554 -6.24 -35.03 18.14
CA PRO A 554 -6.65 -35.18 19.54
C PRO A 554 -6.61 -33.86 20.33
N GLY A 555 -7.75 -33.44 20.85
CA GLY A 555 -7.94 -32.21 21.59
C GLY A 555 -8.27 -30.96 20.76
N VAL A 556 -8.26 -31.02 19.42
CA VAL A 556 -8.52 -29.87 18.54
C VAL A 556 -9.82 -30.06 17.77
N LYS A 557 -10.90 -29.45 18.28
CA LYS A 557 -12.24 -29.50 17.69
C LYS A 557 -12.52 -28.24 16.87
N CYS A 558 -12.84 -28.42 15.61
CA CYS A 558 -13.29 -27.39 14.68
C CYS A 558 -14.81 -27.54 14.47
N SER A 559 -15.57 -26.45 14.60
CA SER A 559 -17.01 -26.47 14.36
C SER A 559 -17.48 -25.36 13.43
N ARG A 560 -18.50 -25.63 12.62
CA ARG A 560 -19.23 -24.64 11.83
C ARG A 560 -20.72 -24.83 12.05
N PHE A 561 -21.39 -23.79 12.55
CA PHE A 561 -22.82 -23.76 12.75
C PHE A 561 -23.43 -22.51 12.09
N SER A 562 -24.68 -22.60 11.67
CA SER A 562 -25.39 -21.49 11.04
C SER A 562 -26.06 -20.59 12.08
N ARG A 563 -26.05 -19.28 11.83
CA ARG A 563 -26.83 -18.28 12.59
C ARG A 563 -27.55 -17.38 11.61
N ALA A 564 -28.83 -17.13 11.87
CA ALA A 564 -29.63 -16.21 11.08
C ALA A 564 -29.04 -14.80 11.16
N ILE A 565 -29.11 -14.06 10.05
CA ILE A 565 -28.94 -12.61 10.11
C ILE A 565 -30.11 -12.05 10.92
N GLU A 566 -29.81 -11.20 11.91
CA GLU A 566 -30.84 -10.77 12.86
C GLU A 566 -31.95 -9.95 12.18
N ARG A 567 -31.57 -9.01 11.30
CA ARG A 567 -32.49 -8.09 10.62
C ARG A 567 -32.24 -8.08 9.13
N VAL A 568 -33.27 -8.36 8.34
CA VAL A 568 -33.18 -8.40 6.87
C VAL A 568 -34.21 -7.48 6.23
N GLY A 569 -33.77 -6.73 5.23
CA GLY A 569 -34.60 -5.87 4.39
C GLY A 569 -34.89 -6.56 3.06
N LEU A 570 -36.16 -6.65 2.70
CA LEU A 570 -36.63 -7.35 1.50
C LEU A 570 -37.31 -6.35 0.58
N TYR A 571 -36.64 -5.97 -0.50
CA TYR A 571 -37.21 -5.07 -1.50
C TYR A 571 -38.10 -5.85 -2.48
N VAL A 572 -39.37 -5.47 -2.54
CA VAL A 572 -40.38 -6.06 -3.42
C VAL A 572 -40.82 -4.97 -4.40
N PRO A 573 -40.43 -5.06 -5.68
CA PRO A 573 -40.79 -4.06 -6.67
C PRO A 573 -42.30 -3.90 -6.81
N GLY A 574 -42.71 -2.70 -7.18
CA GLY A 574 -44.08 -2.36 -7.54
C GLY A 574 -44.10 -1.33 -8.67
N GLY A 575 -45.22 -0.62 -8.81
CA GLY A 575 -45.44 0.33 -9.90
C GLY A 575 -46.29 -0.30 -11.00
N THR A 576 -45.68 -0.78 -12.09
CA THR A 576 -46.40 -1.32 -13.26
C THR A 576 -46.91 -2.74 -13.08
N ALA A 577 -46.40 -3.49 -12.11
CA ALA A 577 -46.80 -4.87 -11.81
C ALA A 577 -46.86 -5.14 -10.30
N VAL A 578 -47.72 -6.07 -9.91
CA VAL A 578 -47.90 -6.57 -8.55
C VAL A 578 -47.11 -7.88 -8.39
N LEU A 579 -46.16 -7.96 -7.45
CA LEU A 579 -45.21 -9.08 -7.34
C LEU A 579 -45.21 -9.79 -5.96
N PRO A 580 -46.31 -10.45 -5.54
CA PRO A 580 -46.35 -11.25 -4.31
C PRO A 580 -45.43 -12.46 -4.36
N SER A 581 -45.08 -12.95 -5.55
CA SER A 581 -44.09 -14.02 -5.74
C SER A 581 -42.68 -13.62 -5.26
N SER A 582 -42.23 -12.40 -5.52
CA SER A 582 -40.97 -11.88 -5.01
C SER A 582 -40.99 -11.78 -3.48
N ALA A 583 -42.10 -11.34 -2.89
CA ALA A 583 -42.27 -11.31 -1.45
C ALA A 583 -42.16 -12.72 -0.83
N LEU A 584 -42.73 -13.75 -1.47
CA LEU A 584 -42.58 -15.15 -1.03
C LEU A 584 -41.13 -15.64 -1.14
N MET A 585 -40.49 -15.42 -2.28
CA MET A 585 -39.13 -15.90 -2.56
C MET A 585 -38.07 -15.24 -1.67
N LEU A 586 -38.36 -14.08 -1.11
CA LEU A 586 -37.50 -13.38 -0.15
C LEU A 586 -37.87 -13.69 1.30
N GLY A 587 -39.17 -13.65 1.63
CA GLY A 587 -39.66 -13.75 3.00
C GLY A 587 -39.63 -15.17 3.55
N VAL A 588 -39.96 -16.18 2.75
CA VAL A 588 -39.96 -17.58 3.18
C VAL A 588 -38.58 -18.06 3.60
N PRO A 589 -37.49 -17.89 2.82
CA PRO A 589 -36.15 -18.28 3.28
C PRO A 589 -35.69 -17.48 4.51
N ALA A 590 -36.06 -16.21 4.64
CA ALA A 590 -35.76 -15.42 5.84
C ALA A 590 -36.46 -15.98 7.09
N GLN A 591 -37.72 -16.38 6.95
CA GLN A 591 -38.49 -17.05 8.00
C GLN A 591 -37.88 -18.41 8.37
N VAL A 592 -37.54 -19.24 7.37
CA VAL A 592 -36.91 -20.56 7.57
C VAL A 592 -35.53 -20.44 8.23
N ALA A 593 -34.74 -19.44 7.84
CA ALA A 593 -33.44 -19.18 8.46
C ALA A 593 -33.55 -18.74 9.93
N GLY A 594 -34.71 -18.22 10.35
CA GLY A 594 -34.95 -17.72 11.70
C GLY A 594 -34.53 -16.26 11.90
N CYS A 595 -34.57 -15.44 10.85
CA CYS A 595 -34.34 -13.99 10.98
C CYS A 595 -35.38 -13.38 11.93
N ARG A 596 -34.93 -12.57 12.90
CA ARG A 596 -35.82 -12.04 13.96
C ARG A 596 -36.65 -10.85 13.47
N GLU A 597 -36.07 -10.00 12.63
CA GLU A 597 -36.73 -8.83 12.09
C GLU A 597 -36.72 -8.90 10.56
N ILE A 598 -37.90 -9.04 9.96
CA ILE A 598 -38.08 -9.06 8.51
C ILE A 598 -38.81 -7.79 8.12
N VAL A 599 -38.10 -6.88 7.44
CA VAL A 599 -38.62 -5.60 6.95
C VAL A 599 -38.84 -5.71 5.46
N ILE A 600 -40.06 -5.49 4.98
CA ILE A 600 -40.36 -5.50 3.54
C ILE A 600 -40.46 -4.05 3.06
N ALA A 601 -39.81 -3.69 1.96
CA ALA A 601 -40.01 -2.41 1.30
C ALA A 601 -40.76 -2.62 -0.01
N THR A 602 -41.82 -1.86 -0.23
CA THR A 602 -42.58 -1.89 -1.47
C THR A 602 -43.27 -0.53 -1.69
N PRO A 603 -43.29 0.01 -2.92
CA PRO A 603 -43.94 1.28 -3.18
C PRO A 603 -45.46 1.17 -2.92
N PRO A 604 -46.09 2.19 -2.31
CA PRO A 604 -47.51 2.19 -2.06
C PRO A 604 -48.30 2.35 -3.37
N ARG A 605 -49.57 1.96 -3.33
CA ARG A 605 -50.54 2.26 -4.38
C ARG A 605 -50.83 3.76 -4.42
N ALA A 606 -51.48 4.23 -5.49
CA ALA A 606 -51.89 5.63 -5.63
C ALA A 606 -52.80 6.15 -4.49
N ASP A 607 -53.52 5.26 -3.80
CA ASP A 607 -54.33 5.57 -2.61
C ASP A 607 -53.51 5.55 -1.29
N GLY A 608 -52.19 5.36 -1.38
CA GLY A 608 -51.28 5.32 -0.24
C GLY A 608 -51.26 3.99 0.51
N THR A 609 -52.01 2.97 0.10
CA THR A 609 -52.05 1.65 0.78
C THR A 609 -51.08 0.65 0.13
N ILE A 610 -50.85 -0.50 0.78
CA ILE A 610 -50.07 -1.60 0.20
C ILE A 610 -51.01 -2.56 -0.54
N VAL A 611 -50.52 -3.15 -1.63
CA VAL A 611 -51.26 -4.15 -2.40
C VAL A 611 -51.64 -5.35 -1.51
N PRO A 612 -52.93 -5.76 -1.47
CA PRO A 612 -53.42 -6.77 -0.53
C PRO A 612 -52.65 -8.10 -0.58
N GLU A 613 -52.24 -8.57 -1.75
CA GLU A 613 -51.51 -9.82 -1.93
C GLU A 613 -50.12 -9.77 -1.30
N VAL A 614 -49.41 -8.65 -1.45
CA VAL A 614 -48.10 -8.45 -0.81
C VAL A 614 -48.25 -8.33 0.71
N LEU A 615 -49.31 -7.66 1.18
CA LEU A 615 -49.62 -7.53 2.60
C LEU A 615 -49.96 -8.89 3.24
N TYR A 616 -50.71 -9.75 2.53
CA TYR A 616 -51.00 -11.11 2.96
C TYR A 616 -49.75 -11.98 3.04
N VAL A 617 -48.85 -11.88 2.05
CA VAL A 617 -47.55 -12.58 2.09
C VAL A 617 -46.70 -12.07 3.25
N ALA A 618 -46.62 -10.76 3.45
CA ALA A 618 -45.87 -10.15 4.56
C ALA A 618 -46.35 -10.67 5.92
N HIS A 619 -47.67 -10.79 6.11
CA HIS A 619 -48.25 -11.42 7.29
C HIS A 619 -47.82 -12.90 7.42
N LYS A 620 -47.92 -13.67 6.34
CA LYS A 620 -47.62 -15.12 6.33
C LYS A 620 -46.16 -15.44 6.64
N VAL A 621 -45.21 -14.61 6.17
CA VAL A 621 -43.77 -14.78 6.43
C VAL A 621 -43.33 -14.20 7.77
N GLY A 622 -44.23 -13.55 8.52
CA GLY A 622 -43.92 -12.94 9.82
C GLY A 622 -43.12 -11.65 9.73
N ALA A 623 -43.34 -10.85 8.67
CA ALA A 623 -42.71 -9.53 8.57
C ALA A 623 -43.12 -8.64 9.74
N THR A 624 -42.14 -7.93 10.31
CA THR A 624 -42.35 -7.05 11.48
C THR A 624 -42.74 -5.64 11.07
N ALA A 625 -42.30 -5.22 9.87
CA ALA A 625 -42.57 -3.90 9.33
C ALA A 625 -42.62 -3.92 7.79
N ILE A 626 -43.40 -3.00 7.22
CA ILE A 626 -43.44 -2.70 5.80
C ILE A 626 -43.10 -1.23 5.60
N VAL A 627 -42.04 -0.95 4.85
CA VAL A 627 -41.65 0.38 4.38
C VAL A 627 -42.44 0.68 3.10
N LYS A 628 -43.29 1.71 3.17
CA LYS A 628 -44.16 2.16 2.08
C LYS A 628 -43.40 3.09 1.13
N ALA A 629 -42.34 2.58 0.52
CA ALA A 629 -41.52 3.32 -0.44
C ALA A 629 -40.88 2.36 -1.46
N GLY A 630 -40.66 2.85 -2.68
CA GLY A 630 -39.88 2.18 -3.72
C GLY A 630 -38.45 2.73 -3.85
N GLY A 631 -37.72 2.22 -4.85
CA GLY A 631 -36.49 2.82 -5.36
C GLY A 631 -35.34 2.98 -4.36
N ALA A 632 -34.40 3.87 -4.71
CA ALA A 632 -33.21 4.13 -3.91
C ALA A 632 -33.52 4.66 -2.51
N GLN A 633 -34.62 5.41 -2.33
CA GLN A 633 -35.02 5.94 -1.04
C GLN A 633 -35.40 4.85 -0.04
N ALA A 634 -36.05 3.78 -0.51
CA ALA A 634 -36.38 2.62 0.32
C ALA A 634 -35.14 1.83 0.74
N ILE A 635 -34.21 1.62 -0.21
CA ILE A 635 -32.95 0.93 0.05
C ILE A 635 -32.12 1.71 1.07
N ALA A 636 -31.98 3.02 0.89
CA ALA A 636 -31.27 3.89 1.83
C ALA A 636 -31.91 3.87 3.24
N ALA A 637 -33.24 3.92 3.32
CA ALA A 637 -33.96 3.90 4.59
C ALA A 637 -33.73 2.60 5.37
N MET A 638 -33.72 1.45 4.70
CA MET A 638 -33.41 0.16 5.35
C MET A 638 -31.91 0.04 5.70
N ALA A 639 -31.01 0.54 4.84
CA ALA A 639 -29.56 0.41 5.03
C ALA A 639 -29.04 1.24 6.22
N TYR A 640 -29.50 2.49 6.33
CA TYR A 640 -29.07 3.42 7.37
C TYR A 640 -30.00 3.41 8.59
N GLY A 641 -31.24 2.97 8.42
CA GLY A 641 -32.31 3.20 9.39
C GLY A 641 -32.76 4.67 9.36
N THR A 642 -33.97 4.91 9.84
CA THR A 642 -34.51 6.26 10.07
C THR A 642 -35.15 6.31 11.45
N LYS A 643 -35.86 7.40 11.78
CA LYS A 643 -36.63 7.48 13.02
C LYS A 643 -37.68 6.38 13.12
N THR A 644 -38.31 5.98 12.01
CA THR A 644 -39.36 4.96 12.01
C THR A 644 -38.97 3.65 11.30
N VAL A 645 -38.09 3.69 10.30
CA VAL A 645 -37.62 2.53 9.54
C VAL A 645 -36.48 1.82 10.29
N PRO A 646 -36.64 0.53 10.64
CA PRO A 646 -35.56 -0.23 11.27
C PRO A 646 -34.36 -0.36 10.34
N LYS A 647 -33.16 -0.13 10.88
CA LYS A 647 -31.92 -0.47 10.18
C LYS A 647 -31.80 -1.99 10.06
N VAL A 648 -31.52 -2.49 8.86
CA VAL A 648 -31.25 -3.91 8.62
C VAL A 648 -29.77 -4.20 8.41
N ASP A 649 -29.40 -5.47 8.41
CA ASP A 649 -28.01 -5.93 8.26
C ASP A 649 -27.73 -6.53 6.88
N LYS A 650 -28.79 -6.91 6.14
CA LYS A 650 -28.71 -7.31 4.74
C LYS A 650 -29.97 -6.91 3.98
N ILE A 651 -29.82 -6.40 2.77
CA ILE A 651 -30.92 -6.09 1.86
C ILE A 651 -30.90 -7.08 0.69
N CYS A 652 -32.04 -7.66 0.37
CA CYS A 652 -32.24 -8.59 -0.74
C CYS A 652 -33.46 -8.17 -1.55
N GLY A 653 -33.45 -8.39 -2.85
CA GLY A 653 -34.61 -8.18 -3.71
C GLY A 653 -34.22 -7.69 -5.10
N PRO A 654 -34.97 -8.08 -6.15
CA PRO A 654 -34.78 -7.53 -7.48
C PRO A 654 -35.30 -6.09 -7.52
N GLY A 655 -34.83 -5.26 -8.44
CA GLY A 655 -35.29 -3.87 -8.59
C GLY A 655 -34.80 -3.25 -9.89
N ASN A 656 -35.35 -2.07 -10.21
CA ASN A 656 -34.88 -1.20 -11.29
C ASN A 656 -33.81 -0.22 -10.82
#